data_AF-A0A1Q9P914-F1
#
_entry.id   AF-A0A1Q9P914-F1
#
_cell.length_a   1.000
_cell.length_b   1.000
_cell.length_c   1.000
_cell.angle_alpha   90.00
_cell.angle_beta   90.00
_cell.angle_gamma   90.00
#
_symmetry.space_group_name_H-M   'P 1'
#
loop_
_entity.id
_entity.type
_entity.pdbx_description
1 polymer ?
#
loop_
_entity_poly.entity_id
_entity_poly.type
_entity_poly.pdbx_seq_one_letter_code
_entity_poly.pdbx_strand_id
1 'polypeptide(L)'
;MAQLSSLKSIIDSSDESGRKVGRLAGFGSIFGIVAAAFGLLIGKTLIPIAGIEWEFTNNPSFQWTLGGDSQFHIFVGIFMGLMAVSFLFQAVGSKDLSGTLSSGYLKILWVGFISAAAVAFYLLTQFPGVYAAQLIPDFITPMFSLGVFFVIVWQLGAVIYTDSSKTWVGFLAGMCNALFIPILALGQAINPILIYGAYGILLLGQLMSLLFWWSPMDTIREYARSTKKAKFAFGLSGFLTALFGFAAVMFGPIGIEQGVEVWFPWSTLVNEMTYLTNPALIFGLLSFMLYWVMLAPRLGARELKAAAIGEDIIKGGIKWFIAFLACFGILAAGQAGTGLEGVGVWGFFMVVAPAGILFLFGASYIAKTDMVTGLPLVVTSVFLMVHPFVLLPLILVPWILIILTQIFLMLETWWRGLTGFSQASLTVIVSLATSISIIFFMLGVFGSGPLALWPTNRWFNITLIPGIPAAVQGPAIIILPLLAILIRNVSLAGYSYGRGYSSGGVLMGISVLFAFMIPVIAGNQSVTHEANTGAALLLALYSISVVLIMALNLNLANDVEDEGHGFEGTLIRMATLAGLVAASAVLILMVIVFAGMPTPEQIALMVSIMVTFVVSTEVLSSLGWLISGIRLGMLKVGFKFSRLE
;
A
#
# COMPACT_ATOMS: atom_id res chain seq x y z
N MET A 1 11.26 -56.13 -21.96
CA MET A 1 11.76 -55.10 -21.01
C MET A 1 11.15 -53.72 -21.24
N ALA A 2 11.12 -53.17 -22.47
CA ALA A 2 10.50 -51.86 -22.75
C ALA A 2 9.01 -51.78 -22.36
N GLN A 3 8.21 -52.82 -22.63
CA GLN A 3 6.79 -52.88 -22.23
C GLN A 3 6.57 -53.01 -20.70
N LEU A 4 7.56 -53.55 -19.98
CA LEU A 4 7.51 -53.66 -18.53
C LEU A 4 7.91 -52.34 -17.86
N SER A 5 8.76 -51.53 -18.53
CA SER A 5 9.05 -50.15 -18.11
C SER A 5 7.90 -49.19 -18.41
N SER A 6 7.16 -49.38 -19.51
CA SER A 6 5.95 -48.59 -19.79
C SER A 6 4.79 -48.98 -18.87
N LEU A 7 4.67 -50.25 -18.50
CA LEU A 7 3.71 -50.65 -17.46
C LEU A 7 4.10 -50.11 -16.09
N LYS A 8 5.39 -50.05 -15.75
CA LYS A 8 5.85 -49.43 -14.50
C LYS A 8 5.64 -47.92 -14.49
N SER A 9 5.83 -47.22 -15.63
CA SER A 9 5.53 -45.78 -15.74
C SER A 9 4.03 -45.49 -15.77
N ILE A 10 3.21 -46.40 -16.32
CA ILE A 10 1.74 -46.29 -16.29
C ILE A 10 1.23 -46.56 -14.87
N ILE A 11 1.80 -47.54 -14.16
CA ILE A 11 1.47 -47.84 -12.76
C ILE A 11 1.92 -46.70 -11.84
N ASP A 12 3.13 -46.15 -12.01
CA ASP A 12 3.59 -44.95 -11.26
C ASP A 12 2.74 -43.72 -11.59
N SER A 13 2.30 -43.53 -12.84
CA SER A 13 1.37 -42.43 -13.20
C SER A 13 -0.06 -42.65 -12.70
N SER A 14 -0.46 -43.90 -12.42
CA SER A 14 -1.79 -44.22 -11.91
C SER A 14 -1.88 -44.08 -10.38
N ASP A 15 -0.78 -44.28 -9.65
CA ASP A 15 -0.70 -44.11 -8.19
C ASP A 15 -0.53 -42.63 -7.75
N GLU A 16 -0.05 -41.75 -8.63
CA GLU A 16 0.09 -40.32 -8.33
C GLU A 16 -1.25 -39.57 -8.21
N SER A 17 -2.27 -39.98 -8.98
CA SER A 17 -3.58 -39.31 -9.04
C SER A 17 -4.42 -39.38 -7.74
N GLY A 18 -4.02 -40.24 -6.79
CA GLY A 18 -4.68 -40.44 -5.50
C GLY A 18 -3.92 -39.92 -4.28
N ARG A 19 -2.69 -39.40 -4.44
CA ARG A 19 -1.88 -38.93 -3.31
C ARG A 19 -2.45 -37.63 -2.76
N LYS A 20 -2.80 -37.61 -1.48
CA LYS A 20 -3.29 -36.40 -0.79
C LYS A 20 -2.14 -35.42 -0.58
N VAL A 21 -2.42 -34.12 -0.65
CA VAL A 21 -1.45 -33.03 -0.43
C VAL A 21 -0.71 -33.18 0.92
N GLY A 22 -1.43 -33.56 1.98
CA GLY A 22 -0.83 -33.91 3.27
C GLY A 22 -1.87 -34.40 4.27
N ARG A 23 -1.94 -35.72 4.50
CA ARG A 23 -2.90 -36.30 5.47
C ARG A 23 -2.68 -35.77 6.89
N LEU A 24 -1.42 -35.72 7.32
CA LEU A 24 -1.02 -35.22 8.63
C LEU A 24 -1.32 -33.72 8.78
N ALA A 25 -1.12 -32.93 7.72
CA ALA A 25 -1.39 -31.50 7.74
C ALA A 25 -2.89 -31.21 7.92
N GLY A 26 -3.76 -32.05 7.37
CA GLY A 26 -5.20 -31.96 7.62
C GLY A 26 -5.60 -32.16 9.08
N PHE A 27 -4.91 -33.04 9.83
CA PHE A 27 -5.14 -33.14 11.29
C PHE A 27 -4.80 -31.84 12.02
N GLY A 28 -3.80 -31.08 11.55
CA GLY A 28 -3.53 -29.74 12.06
C GLY A 28 -4.75 -28.82 11.90
N SER A 29 -5.40 -28.82 10.74
CA SER A 29 -6.62 -28.04 10.52
C SER A 29 -7.78 -28.41 11.46
N ILE A 30 -7.85 -29.65 11.98
CA ILE A 30 -8.83 -30.02 13.00
C ILE A 30 -8.59 -29.24 14.30
N PHE A 31 -7.35 -29.11 14.75
CA PHE A 31 -7.03 -28.27 15.90
C PHE A 31 -7.35 -26.79 15.63
N GLY A 32 -7.16 -26.32 14.40
CA GLY A 32 -7.61 -24.99 13.97
C GLY A 32 -9.14 -24.82 14.04
N ILE A 33 -9.90 -25.84 13.64
CA ILE A 33 -11.38 -25.87 13.74
C ILE A 33 -11.80 -25.79 15.21
N VAL A 34 -11.17 -26.57 16.10
CA VAL A 34 -11.44 -26.53 17.54
C VAL A 34 -11.10 -25.17 18.13
N ALA A 35 -9.97 -24.56 17.75
CA ALA A 35 -9.59 -23.21 18.17
C ALA A 35 -10.61 -22.16 17.71
N ALA A 36 -11.10 -22.26 16.47
CA ALA A 36 -12.12 -21.36 15.94
C ALA A 36 -13.46 -21.51 16.67
N ALA A 37 -13.89 -22.75 16.93
CA ALA A 37 -15.09 -23.02 17.71
C ALA A 37 -14.97 -22.49 19.15
N PHE A 38 -13.81 -22.68 19.78
CA PHE A 38 -13.51 -22.13 21.10
C PHE A 38 -13.59 -20.59 21.12
N GLY A 39 -13.00 -19.92 20.12
CA GLY A 39 -13.10 -18.47 19.97
C GLY A 39 -14.54 -17.98 19.75
N LEU A 40 -15.33 -18.72 18.98
CA LEU A 40 -16.74 -18.43 18.75
C LEU A 40 -17.57 -18.54 20.03
N LEU A 41 -17.29 -19.53 20.88
CA LEU A 41 -17.99 -19.69 22.17
C LEU A 41 -17.64 -18.59 23.17
N ILE A 42 -16.37 -18.15 23.20
CA ILE A 42 -15.92 -17.12 24.14
C ILE A 42 -16.33 -15.72 23.69
N GLY A 43 -16.28 -15.42 22.39
CA GLY A 43 -16.66 -14.12 21.85
C GLY A 43 -15.71 -12.97 22.22
N LYS A 44 -14.44 -13.26 22.50
CA LYS A 44 -13.40 -12.26 22.83
C LYS A 44 -12.24 -12.31 21.85
N THR A 45 -11.46 -11.24 21.78
CA THR A 45 -10.27 -11.17 20.93
C THR A 45 -9.13 -12.02 21.46
N LEU A 46 -9.07 -13.31 21.08
CA LEU A 46 -8.09 -14.27 21.60
C LEU A 46 -6.70 -14.19 20.93
N ILE A 47 -6.40 -13.11 20.20
CA ILE A 47 -5.08 -12.83 19.65
C ILE A 47 -4.65 -11.49 20.22
N PRO A 48 -3.44 -11.36 20.77
CA PRO A 48 -2.94 -10.09 21.26
C PRO A 48 -2.68 -9.13 20.08
N ILE A 49 -3.73 -8.41 19.66
CA ILE A 49 -3.71 -7.38 18.62
C ILE A 49 -3.94 -6.00 19.24
N ALA A 50 -3.57 -4.94 18.51
CA ALA A 50 -3.69 -3.54 18.91
C ALA A 50 -5.04 -3.21 19.60
N GLY A 51 -5.02 -2.48 20.71
CA GLY A 51 -6.22 -1.91 21.34
C GLY A 51 -6.93 -2.78 22.38
N ILE A 52 -6.30 -3.84 22.90
CA ILE A 52 -6.92 -4.66 23.96
C ILE A 52 -6.87 -3.83 25.24
N GLU A 53 -8.03 -3.52 25.80
CA GLU A 53 -8.15 -2.74 27.03
C GLU A 53 -7.52 -3.48 28.21
N TRP A 54 -6.84 -2.74 29.08
CA TRP A 54 -6.33 -3.22 30.35
C TRP A 54 -6.66 -2.20 31.43
N GLU A 55 -7.01 -2.67 32.62
CA GLU A 55 -7.46 -1.81 33.71
C GLU A 55 -6.88 -2.26 35.04
N PHE A 56 -6.59 -1.28 35.90
CA PHE A 56 -6.21 -1.51 37.29
C PHE A 56 -7.46 -1.53 38.17
N THR A 57 -7.72 -2.65 38.85
CA THR A 57 -9.02 -2.93 39.48
C THR A 57 -9.04 -2.77 41.00
N ASN A 58 -7.91 -2.85 41.73
CA ASN A 58 -7.93 -2.74 43.21
C ASN A 58 -6.60 -2.26 43.83
N ASN A 59 -6.67 -1.32 44.79
CA ASN A 59 -5.51 -0.54 45.28
C ASN A 59 -4.95 -0.87 46.70
N PRO A 60 -5.41 -1.89 47.46
CA PRO A 60 -4.58 -2.45 48.53
C PRO A 60 -4.00 -3.83 48.19
N SER A 61 -4.65 -4.60 47.32
CA SER A 61 -4.14 -5.86 46.77
C SER A 61 -4.06 -5.72 45.27
N PHE A 62 -2.86 -5.44 44.74
CA PHE A 62 -2.64 -5.21 43.30
C PHE A 62 -3.41 -6.24 42.46
N GLN A 63 -4.43 -5.78 41.74
CA GLN A 63 -5.23 -6.58 40.81
C GLN A 63 -5.40 -5.78 39.54
N TRP A 64 -5.24 -6.45 38.40
CA TRP A 64 -5.39 -5.85 37.08
C TRP A 64 -6.04 -6.88 36.14
N THR A 65 -6.77 -6.38 35.16
CA THR A 65 -7.48 -7.20 34.16
C THR A 65 -7.01 -6.83 32.76
N LEU A 66 -7.00 -7.82 31.87
CA LEU A 66 -6.70 -7.67 30.45
C LEU A 66 -7.94 -8.12 29.66
N GLY A 67 -8.36 -7.35 28.66
CA GLY A 67 -9.54 -7.65 27.84
C GLY A 67 -10.83 -7.74 28.65
N GLY A 68 -10.92 -6.99 29.76
CA GLY A 68 -12.09 -6.94 30.64
C GLY A 68 -12.36 -8.24 31.43
N ASP A 69 -11.38 -9.15 31.54
CA ASP A 69 -11.57 -10.44 32.22
C ASP A 69 -10.30 -10.98 32.88
N SER A 70 -10.44 -11.39 34.13
CA SER A 70 -9.37 -12.04 34.89
C SER A 70 -8.81 -13.30 34.23
N GLN A 71 -9.62 -14.04 33.45
CA GLN A 71 -9.23 -15.29 32.78
C GLN A 71 -8.79 -15.10 31.33
N PHE A 72 -8.76 -13.87 30.81
CA PHE A 72 -8.45 -13.60 29.41
C PHE A 72 -7.10 -14.19 28.96
N HIS A 73 -6.06 -14.06 29.80
CA HIS A 73 -4.73 -14.61 29.53
C HIS A 73 -4.73 -16.15 29.35
N ILE A 74 -5.61 -16.87 30.08
CA ILE A 74 -5.79 -18.32 29.94
C ILE A 74 -6.48 -18.64 28.62
N PHE A 75 -7.54 -17.90 28.27
CA PHE A 75 -8.25 -18.12 27.01
C PHE A 75 -7.37 -17.88 25.79
N VAL A 76 -6.58 -16.79 25.79
CA VAL A 76 -5.59 -16.54 24.74
C VAL A 76 -4.53 -17.63 24.72
N GLY A 77 -4.02 -18.06 25.88
CA GLY A 77 -3.05 -19.15 25.99
C GLY A 77 -3.54 -20.47 25.38
N ILE A 78 -4.79 -20.86 25.67
CA ILE A 78 -5.43 -22.07 25.11
C ILE A 78 -5.59 -21.92 23.60
N PHE A 79 -6.13 -20.79 23.13
CA PHE A 79 -6.32 -20.54 21.70
C PHE A 79 -4.99 -20.61 20.94
N MET A 80 -3.98 -19.87 21.39
CA MET A 80 -2.66 -19.84 20.77
C MET A 80 -1.94 -21.19 20.87
N GLY A 81 -2.15 -21.96 21.94
CA GLY A 81 -1.66 -23.33 22.08
C GLY A 81 -2.27 -24.28 21.05
N LEU A 82 -3.60 -24.24 20.85
CA LEU A 82 -4.28 -25.02 19.81
C LEU A 82 -3.81 -24.62 18.40
N MET A 83 -3.59 -23.33 18.16
CA MET A 83 -3.02 -22.84 16.91
C MET A 83 -1.58 -23.30 16.69
N ALA A 84 -0.75 -23.35 17.74
CA ALA A 84 0.61 -23.89 17.67
C ALA A 84 0.59 -25.37 17.26
N VAL A 85 -0.24 -26.18 17.90
CA VAL A 85 -0.42 -27.61 17.55
C VAL A 85 -0.90 -27.75 16.10
N SER A 86 -1.86 -26.91 15.67
CA SER A 86 -2.32 -26.86 14.28
C SER A 86 -1.16 -26.61 13.30
N PHE A 87 -0.35 -25.57 13.53
CA PHE A 87 0.80 -25.25 12.68
C PHE A 87 1.88 -26.32 12.70
N LEU A 88 2.13 -26.98 13.84
CA LEU A 88 3.10 -28.06 13.94
C LEU A 88 2.72 -29.23 13.01
N PHE A 89 1.48 -29.70 13.09
CA PHE A 89 1.01 -30.78 12.22
C PHE A 89 1.01 -30.38 10.74
N GLN A 90 0.64 -29.14 10.44
CA GLN A 90 0.71 -28.61 9.07
C GLN A 90 2.16 -28.54 8.57
N ALA A 91 3.11 -28.08 9.38
CA ALA A 91 4.52 -27.95 9.02
C ALA A 91 5.23 -29.30 8.83
N VAL A 92 4.89 -30.30 9.65
CA VAL A 92 5.40 -31.67 9.48
C VAL A 92 4.75 -32.33 8.26
N GLY A 93 3.46 -32.10 8.06
CA GLY A 93 2.69 -32.69 6.97
C GLY A 93 2.91 -32.04 5.60
N SER A 94 3.53 -30.86 5.53
CA SER A 94 3.76 -30.12 4.30
C SER A 94 5.02 -30.52 3.54
N LYS A 95 5.79 -31.53 4.01
CA LYS A 95 7.06 -31.95 3.38
C LYS A 95 6.87 -32.36 1.92
N ASP A 96 5.82 -33.11 1.63
CA ASP A 96 5.50 -33.56 0.27
C ASP A 96 5.17 -32.37 -0.65
N LEU A 97 4.32 -31.46 -0.18
CA LEU A 97 3.99 -30.22 -0.90
C LEU A 97 5.22 -29.34 -1.12
N SER A 98 6.14 -29.26 -0.16
CA SER A 98 7.40 -28.52 -0.29
C SER A 98 8.30 -29.12 -1.36
N GLY A 99 8.32 -30.45 -1.50
CA GLY A 99 9.06 -31.14 -2.55
C GLY A 99 8.53 -30.80 -3.93
N THR A 100 7.20 -30.92 -4.12
CA THR A 100 6.55 -30.63 -5.41
C THR A 100 6.65 -29.17 -5.82
N LEU A 101 6.52 -28.25 -4.87
CA LEU A 101 6.61 -26.81 -5.14
C LEU A 101 8.06 -26.30 -5.25
N SER A 102 9.06 -27.12 -4.89
CA SER A 102 10.49 -26.76 -4.89
C SER A 102 10.77 -25.39 -4.25
N SER A 103 10.01 -25.03 -3.21
CA SER A 103 10.02 -23.69 -2.61
C SER A 103 10.20 -23.78 -1.10
N GLY A 104 11.15 -22.99 -0.58
CA GLY A 104 11.38 -22.85 0.86
C GLY A 104 10.27 -22.08 1.59
N TYR A 105 9.30 -21.50 0.88
CA TYR A 105 8.25 -20.66 1.47
C TYR A 105 7.37 -21.41 2.48
N LEU A 106 7.23 -22.73 2.34
CA LEU A 106 6.44 -23.55 3.28
C LEU A 106 7.06 -23.64 4.68
N LYS A 107 8.34 -23.27 4.85
CA LYS A 107 8.97 -23.15 6.17
C LYS A 107 8.28 -22.11 7.06
N ILE A 108 7.47 -21.21 6.50
CA ILE A 108 6.66 -20.25 7.28
C ILE A 108 5.71 -20.94 8.27
N LEU A 109 5.27 -22.18 7.98
CA LEU A 109 4.42 -22.96 8.91
C LEU A 109 5.19 -23.34 10.19
N TRP A 110 6.49 -23.63 10.09
CA TRP A 110 7.34 -23.84 11.26
C TRP A 110 7.51 -22.57 12.08
N VAL A 111 7.67 -21.43 11.40
CA VAL A 111 7.72 -20.12 12.07
C VAL A 111 6.38 -19.83 12.76
N GLY A 112 5.26 -20.21 12.15
CA GLY A 112 3.91 -20.08 12.72
C GLY A 112 3.70 -20.90 13.99
N PHE A 113 4.25 -22.12 14.02
CA PHE A 113 4.28 -22.93 15.23
C PHE A 113 5.07 -22.23 16.35
N ILE A 114 6.30 -21.78 16.05
CA ILE A 114 7.18 -21.14 17.04
C ILE A 114 6.54 -19.86 17.57
N SER A 115 5.97 -19.02 16.70
CA SER A 115 5.34 -17.76 17.11
C SER A 115 4.11 -17.99 17.96
N ALA A 116 3.23 -18.92 17.58
CA ALA A 116 2.03 -19.25 18.36
C ALA A 116 2.39 -19.84 19.73
N ALA A 117 3.37 -20.75 19.77
CA ALA A 117 3.86 -21.33 21.02
C ALA A 117 4.50 -20.27 21.93
N ALA A 118 5.28 -19.34 21.36
CA ALA A 118 5.90 -18.25 22.11
C ALA A 118 4.85 -17.33 22.74
N VAL A 119 3.80 -16.96 22.01
CA VAL A 119 2.68 -16.15 22.56
C VAL A 119 1.99 -16.90 23.70
N ALA A 120 1.64 -18.18 23.50
CA ALA A 120 0.98 -18.99 24.52
C ALA A 120 1.83 -19.13 25.79
N PHE A 121 3.12 -19.44 25.63
CA PHE A 121 4.06 -19.59 26.73
C PHE A 121 4.26 -18.27 27.49
N TYR A 122 4.47 -17.16 26.76
CA TYR A 122 4.69 -15.85 27.37
C TYR A 122 3.49 -15.41 28.22
N LEU A 123 2.27 -15.52 27.68
CA LEU A 123 1.05 -15.15 28.41
C LEU A 123 0.80 -15.99 29.65
N LEU A 124 0.97 -17.32 29.57
CA LEU A 124 0.70 -18.21 30.69
C LEU A 124 1.76 -18.10 31.80
N THR A 125 3.01 -17.74 31.47
CA THR A 125 4.11 -17.68 32.44
C THR A 125 4.36 -16.28 33.00
N GLN A 126 4.22 -15.23 32.19
CA GLN A 126 4.58 -13.86 32.59
C GLN A 126 3.41 -13.10 33.20
N PHE A 127 2.15 -13.39 32.82
CA PHE A 127 0.98 -12.68 33.38
C PHE A 127 0.90 -12.81 34.91
N PRO A 128 1.11 -13.99 35.54
CA PRO A 128 1.15 -14.12 36.99
C PRO A 128 2.32 -13.37 37.66
N GLY A 129 3.38 -13.05 36.89
CA GLY A 129 4.57 -12.34 37.36
C GLY A 129 4.38 -10.82 37.46
N VAL A 130 3.27 -10.27 36.96
CA VAL A 130 2.96 -8.84 37.09
C VAL A 130 2.28 -8.62 38.44
N TYR A 131 3.06 -8.17 39.44
CA TYR A 131 2.58 -7.91 40.81
C TYR A 131 2.53 -6.42 41.18
N ALA A 132 2.93 -5.52 40.27
CA ALA A 132 2.93 -4.08 40.46
C ALA A 132 2.66 -3.33 39.14
N ALA A 133 2.08 -2.13 39.23
CA ALA A 133 1.66 -1.36 38.04
C ALA A 133 2.82 -0.99 37.12
N GLN A 134 4.01 -0.77 37.70
CA GLN A 134 5.24 -0.45 36.98
C GLN A 134 5.72 -1.59 36.06
N LEU A 135 5.28 -2.82 36.29
CA LEU A 135 5.65 -4.00 35.50
C LEU A 135 4.69 -4.26 34.33
N ILE A 136 3.56 -3.53 34.28
CA ILE A 136 2.56 -3.66 33.19
C ILE A 136 3.17 -3.30 31.83
N PRO A 137 3.93 -2.20 31.65
CA PRO A 137 4.56 -1.87 30.37
C PRO A 137 5.50 -2.99 29.87
N ASP A 138 6.34 -3.52 30.77
CA ASP A 138 7.30 -4.60 30.46
C ASP A 138 6.61 -5.90 30.05
N PHE A 139 5.36 -6.12 30.49
CA PHE A 139 4.55 -7.25 30.06
C PHE A 139 3.84 -6.98 28.72
N ILE A 140 3.20 -5.83 28.58
CA ILE A 140 2.35 -5.45 27.45
C ILE A 140 3.17 -5.32 26.16
N THR A 141 4.27 -4.58 26.17
CA THR A 141 5.05 -4.31 24.95
C THR A 141 5.56 -5.58 24.26
N PRO A 142 6.14 -6.57 24.97
CA PRO A 142 6.51 -7.85 24.35
C PRO A 142 5.31 -8.70 23.94
N MET A 143 4.21 -8.69 24.71
CA MET A 143 2.99 -9.42 24.35
C MET A 143 2.45 -8.97 22.98
N PHE A 144 2.30 -7.65 22.79
CA PHE A 144 1.84 -7.09 21.50
C PHE A 144 2.86 -7.34 20.39
N SER A 145 4.17 -7.30 20.68
CA SER A 145 5.22 -7.62 19.69
C SER A 145 5.15 -9.08 19.21
N LEU A 146 4.95 -10.03 20.12
CA LEU A 146 4.77 -11.44 19.80
C LEU A 146 3.47 -11.67 19.00
N GLY A 147 2.40 -10.98 19.38
CA GLY A 147 1.12 -10.99 18.65
C GLY A 147 1.24 -10.46 17.21
N VAL A 148 1.90 -9.30 17.04
CA VAL A 148 2.25 -8.74 15.72
C VAL A 148 3.01 -9.76 14.88
N PHE A 149 4.06 -10.37 15.44
CA PHE A 149 4.87 -11.35 14.73
C PHE A 149 4.04 -12.57 14.31
N PHE A 150 3.17 -13.07 15.19
CA PHE A 150 2.23 -14.13 14.84
C PHE A 150 1.30 -13.72 13.68
N VAL A 151 0.72 -12.52 13.73
CA VAL A 151 -0.18 -12.03 12.66
C VAL A 151 0.53 -11.90 11.32
N ILE A 152 1.77 -11.42 11.29
CA ILE A 152 2.57 -11.36 10.05
C ILE A 152 2.71 -12.77 9.47
N VAL A 153 3.15 -13.72 10.31
CA VAL A 153 3.35 -15.12 9.90
C VAL A 153 2.04 -15.79 9.47
N TRP A 154 0.93 -15.48 10.15
CA TRP A 154 -0.41 -15.92 9.81
C TRP A 154 -0.82 -15.49 8.40
N GLN A 155 -0.67 -14.19 8.08
CA GLN A 155 -1.00 -13.65 6.77
C GLN A 155 -0.13 -14.28 5.67
N LEU A 156 1.17 -14.48 5.94
CA LEU A 156 2.07 -15.17 5.02
C LEU A 156 1.70 -16.64 4.81
N GLY A 157 1.23 -17.32 5.86
CA GLY A 157 0.70 -18.68 5.80
C GLY A 157 -0.58 -18.78 4.97
N ALA A 158 -1.48 -17.81 5.11
CA ALA A 158 -2.72 -17.75 4.32
C ALA A 158 -2.47 -17.67 2.81
N VAL A 159 -1.39 -16.98 2.39
CA VAL A 159 -0.97 -16.89 0.97
C VAL A 159 -0.65 -18.26 0.37
N ILE A 160 -0.12 -19.20 1.16
CA ILE A 160 0.23 -20.55 0.68
C ILE A 160 -0.98 -21.22 0.05
N TYR A 161 -2.13 -21.17 0.71
CA TYR A 161 -3.35 -21.84 0.25
C TYR A 161 -3.86 -21.26 -1.07
N THR A 162 -3.87 -19.94 -1.19
CA THR A 162 -4.35 -19.26 -2.40
C THR A 162 -3.40 -19.45 -3.58
N ASP A 163 -2.08 -19.42 -3.35
CA ASP A 163 -1.09 -19.46 -4.42
C ASP A 163 -0.79 -20.89 -4.91
N SER A 164 -0.80 -21.87 -4.00
CA SER A 164 -0.49 -23.27 -4.32
C SER A 164 -1.66 -24.05 -4.93
N SER A 165 -2.88 -23.52 -4.93
CA SER A 165 -4.08 -24.26 -5.36
C SER A 165 -4.62 -23.86 -6.74
N LYS A 166 -5.11 -24.85 -7.50
CA LYS A 166 -5.93 -24.64 -8.72
C LYS A 166 -7.43 -24.56 -8.42
N THR A 167 -7.87 -24.95 -7.22
CA THR A 167 -9.29 -25.11 -6.87
C THR A 167 -9.81 -23.92 -6.06
N TRP A 168 -11.14 -23.79 -5.99
CA TRP A 168 -11.77 -22.78 -5.14
C TRP A 168 -11.59 -23.08 -3.64
N VAL A 169 -11.28 -24.33 -3.30
CA VAL A 169 -11.04 -24.76 -1.92
C VAL A 169 -9.79 -24.07 -1.36
N GLY A 170 -8.66 -24.10 -2.06
CA GLY A 170 -7.45 -23.41 -1.60
C GLY A 170 -7.61 -21.88 -1.59
N PHE A 171 -8.35 -21.33 -2.54
CA PHE A 171 -8.71 -19.91 -2.53
C PHE A 171 -9.53 -19.51 -1.29
N LEU A 172 -10.61 -20.24 -0.99
CA LEU A 172 -11.44 -19.97 0.19
C LEU A 172 -10.65 -20.20 1.49
N ALA A 173 -9.79 -21.24 1.53
CA ALA A 173 -8.90 -21.47 2.66
C ALA A 173 -7.98 -20.26 2.91
N GLY A 174 -7.28 -19.77 1.90
CA GLY A 174 -6.40 -18.61 2.07
C GLY A 174 -7.17 -17.33 2.38
N MET A 175 -8.26 -17.05 1.65
CA MET A 175 -9.04 -15.82 1.82
C MET A 175 -9.72 -15.75 3.20
N CYS A 176 -10.42 -16.81 3.63
CA CYS A 176 -11.10 -16.81 4.93
C CYS A 176 -10.09 -16.74 6.09
N ASN A 177 -8.95 -17.43 5.99
CA ASN A 177 -7.90 -17.29 7.00
C ASN A 177 -7.29 -15.87 7.01
N ALA A 178 -7.07 -15.24 5.85
CA ALA A 178 -6.55 -13.88 5.78
C ALA A 178 -7.53 -12.84 6.34
N LEU A 179 -8.84 -13.04 6.11
CA LEU A 179 -9.92 -12.17 6.56
C LEU A 179 -10.20 -12.22 8.06
N PHE A 180 -9.79 -13.29 8.74
CA PHE A 180 -10.00 -13.44 10.18
C PHE A 180 -9.42 -12.26 10.98
N ILE A 181 -8.17 -11.85 10.73
CA ILE A 181 -7.53 -10.78 11.50
C ILE A 181 -8.17 -9.39 11.26
N PRO A 182 -8.42 -8.95 10.01
CA PRO A 182 -9.11 -7.69 9.75
C PRO A 182 -10.50 -7.60 10.40
N ILE A 183 -11.28 -8.68 10.33
CA ILE A 183 -12.64 -8.72 10.89
C ILE A 183 -12.58 -8.75 12.42
N LEU A 184 -11.60 -9.46 13.00
CA LEU A 184 -11.36 -9.45 14.43
C LEU A 184 -11.03 -8.04 14.95
N ALA A 185 -10.19 -7.31 14.21
CA ALA A 185 -9.82 -5.94 14.55
C ALA A 185 -11.00 -4.95 14.42
N LEU A 186 -11.88 -5.15 13.43
CA LEU A 186 -13.13 -4.39 13.33
C LEU A 186 -14.09 -4.68 14.49
N GLY A 187 -14.13 -5.94 14.93
CA GLY A 187 -14.97 -6.32 16.06
C GLY A 187 -14.53 -5.69 17.37
N GLN A 188 -13.23 -5.52 17.53
CA GLN A 188 -12.67 -4.81 18.68
C GLN A 188 -12.89 -3.31 18.63
N ALA A 189 -12.78 -2.68 17.46
CA ALA A 189 -12.86 -1.23 17.34
C ALA A 189 -14.29 -0.68 17.19
N ILE A 190 -15.21 -1.44 16.60
CA ILE A 190 -16.55 -0.95 16.21
C ILE A 190 -17.67 -1.70 16.93
N ASN A 191 -17.71 -3.03 16.80
CA ASN A 191 -18.82 -3.81 17.34
C ASN A 191 -18.40 -5.25 17.68
N PRO A 192 -18.51 -5.69 18.97
CA PRO A 192 -18.16 -7.03 19.41
C PRO A 192 -18.84 -8.17 18.65
N ILE A 193 -20.01 -7.95 18.03
CA ILE A 193 -20.69 -8.96 17.20
C ILE A 193 -19.79 -9.44 16.05
N LEU A 194 -18.94 -8.56 15.50
CA LEU A 194 -18.01 -8.94 14.43
C LEU A 194 -16.90 -9.87 14.91
N ILE A 195 -16.62 -9.95 16.22
CA ILE A 195 -15.68 -10.93 16.80
C ILE A 195 -16.21 -12.35 16.56
N TYR A 196 -17.50 -12.59 16.79
CA TYR A 196 -18.15 -13.86 16.45
C TYR A 196 -18.09 -14.13 14.95
N GLY A 197 -18.28 -13.09 14.12
CA GLY A 197 -18.11 -13.17 12.66
C GLY A 197 -16.69 -13.56 12.25
N ALA A 198 -15.67 -13.02 12.91
CA ALA A 198 -14.26 -13.33 12.67
C ALA A 198 -13.98 -14.81 12.95
N TYR A 199 -14.43 -15.34 14.10
CA TYR A 199 -14.26 -16.76 14.42
C TYR A 199 -15.10 -17.69 13.55
N GLY A 200 -16.28 -17.26 13.10
CA GLY A 200 -17.08 -17.98 12.10
C GLY A 200 -16.36 -18.09 10.74
N ILE A 201 -15.71 -17.00 10.30
CA ILE A 201 -14.90 -16.99 9.08
C ILE A 201 -13.62 -17.81 9.25
N LEU A 202 -12.98 -17.75 10.43
CA LEU A 202 -11.85 -18.62 10.75
C LEU A 202 -12.25 -20.09 10.68
N LEU A 203 -13.40 -20.46 11.26
CA LEU A 203 -13.93 -21.83 11.22
C LEU A 203 -14.09 -22.31 9.78
N LEU A 204 -14.72 -21.49 8.92
CA LEU A 204 -14.83 -21.78 7.49
C LEU A 204 -13.45 -21.90 6.82
N GLY A 205 -12.52 -21.00 7.14
CA GLY A 205 -11.15 -21.03 6.62
C GLY A 205 -10.40 -22.30 7.00
N GLN A 206 -10.54 -22.76 8.24
CA GLN A 206 -9.91 -24.00 8.72
C GLN A 206 -10.58 -25.25 8.14
N LEU A 207 -11.90 -25.25 7.95
CA LEU A 207 -12.61 -26.31 7.22
C LEU A 207 -12.14 -26.40 5.76
N MET A 208 -11.97 -25.27 5.08
CA MET A 208 -11.44 -25.25 3.71
C MET A 208 -9.96 -25.63 3.67
N SER A 209 -9.18 -25.30 4.71
CA SER A 209 -7.78 -25.73 4.85
C SER A 209 -7.69 -27.25 5.01
N LEU A 210 -8.58 -27.85 5.80
CA LEU A 210 -8.70 -29.31 5.92
C LEU A 210 -8.97 -29.97 4.57
N LEU A 211 -9.95 -29.44 3.82
CA LEU A 211 -10.29 -29.93 2.48
C LEU A 211 -9.13 -29.74 1.50
N PHE A 212 -8.37 -28.64 1.61
CA PHE A 212 -7.17 -28.41 0.81
C PHE A 212 -6.10 -29.47 1.11
N TRP A 213 -5.76 -29.72 2.38
CA TRP A 213 -4.73 -30.71 2.75
C TRP A 213 -5.11 -32.14 2.38
N TRP A 214 -6.40 -32.46 2.36
CA TRP A 214 -6.91 -33.77 1.96
C TRP A 214 -7.29 -33.88 0.48
N SER A 215 -7.12 -32.80 -0.29
CA SER A 215 -7.34 -32.83 -1.73
C SER A 215 -6.27 -33.66 -2.46
N PRO A 216 -6.56 -34.17 -3.67
CA PRO A 216 -5.56 -34.84 -4.51
C PRO A 216 -4.45 -33.88 -4.92
N MET A 217 -3.23 -34.39 -5.07
CA MET A 217 -2.05 -33.59 -5.44
C MET A 217 -2.20 -32.89 -6.80
N ASP A 218 -2.99 -33.46 -7.71
CA ASP A 218 -3.33 -32.88 -9.02
C ASP A 218 -3.96 -31.48 -8.93
N THR A 219 -4.56 -31.16 -7.78
CA THR A 219 -5.16 -29.86 -7.49
C THR A 219 -4.13 -28.77 -7.18
N ILE A 220 -2.86 -29.13 -6.96
CA ILE A 220 -1.76 -28.21 -6.71
C ILE A 220 -1.26 -27.60 -8.02
N ARG A 221 -0.94 -26.31 -7.96
CA ARG A 221 -0.40 -25.53 -9.06
C ARG A 221 1.13 -25.58 -9.02
N GLU A 222 1.73 -26.20 -10.02
CA GLU A 222 3.16 -26.05 -10.28
C GLU A 222 3.47 -24.61 -10.70
N TYR A 223 4.52 -24.04 -10.12
CA TYR A 223 4.93 -22.65 -10.34
C TYR A 223 5.26 -22.39 -11.82
N ALA A 224 4.32 -21.85 -12.59
CA ALA A 224 4.59 -21.14 -13.87
C ALA A 224 3.36 -20.58 -14.60
N ARG A 225 2.11 -21.02 -14.34
CA ARG A 225 0.96 -20.64 -15.21
C ARG A 225 -0.15 -19.89 -14.46
N SER A 226 -0.32 -18.59 -14.69
CA SER A 226 -1.39 -17.76 -14.13
C SER A 226 -2.78 -18.30 -14.48
N THR A 227 -3.53 -18.81 -13.49
CA THR A 227 -4.91 -19.26 -13.68
C THR A 227 -5.89 -18.08 -13.65
N LYS A 228 -7.10 -18.22 -14.22
CA LYS A 228 -8.14 -17.17 -14.13
C LYS A 228 -8.60 -16.92 -12.68
N LYS A 229 -8.65 -17.98 -11.87
CA LYS A 229 -9.06 -17.92 -10.45
C LYS A 229 -8.09 -17.10 -9.60
N ALA A 230 -6.80 -17.26 -9.88
CA ALA A 230 -5.73 -16.45 -9.33
C ALA A 230 -5.97 -14.94 -9.56
N LYS A 231 -6.30 -14.52 -10.79
CA LYS A 231 -6.60 -13.12 -11.08
C LYS A 231 -7.78 -12.58 -10.27
N PHE A 232 -8.86 -13.35 -10.24
CA PHE A 232 -10.04 -13.02 -9.44
C PHE A 232 -9.68 -12.89 -7.96
N ALA A 233 -8.85 -13.80 -7.44
CA ALA A 233 -8.39 -13.77 -6.06
C ALA A 233 -7.62 -12.49 -5.73
N PHE A 234 -6.75 -12.04 -6.63
CA PHE A 234 -6.01 -10.80 -6.48
C PHE A 234 -6.94 -9.57 -6.47
N GLY A 235 -7.85 -9.47 -7.44
CA GLY A 235 -8.84 -8.38 -7.50
C GLY A 235 -9.76 -8.36 -6.27
N LEU A 236 -10.25 -9.52 -5.83
CA LEU A 236 -11.07 -9.63 -4.62
C LEU A 236 -10.29 -9.22 -3.37
N SER A 237 -9.02 -9.64 -3.24
CA SER A 237 -8.19 -9.21 -2.10
C SER A 237 -7.95 -7.69 -2.11
N GLY A 238 -7.72 -7.06 -3.27
CA GLY A 238 -7.58 -5.61 -3.36
C GLY A 238 -8.86 -4.87 -3.00
N PHE A 239 -10.00 -5.33 -3.53
CA PHE A 239 -11.33 -4.79 -3.19
C PHE A 239 -11.62 -4.89 -1.70
N LEU A 240 -11.45 -6.07 -1.12
CA LEU A 240 -11.69 -6.29 0.31
C LEU A 240 -10.71 -5.48 1.17
N THR A 241 -9.46 -5.29 0.75
CA THR A 241 -8.50 -4.40 1.45
C THR A 241 -9.00 -2.96 1.52
N ALA A 242 -9.45 -2.42 0.38
CA ALA A 242 -10.01 -1.08 0.34
C ALA A 242 -11.33 -0.96 1.11
N LEU A 243 -12.18 -2.00 1.07
CA LEU A 243 -13.45 -2.04 1.79
C LEU A 243 -13.25 -2.08 3.31
N PHE A 244 -12.37 -2.92 3.82
CA PHE A 244 -12.08 -2.96 5.26
C PHE A 244 -11.30 -1.74 5.72
N GLY A 245 -10.39 -1.22 4.90
CA GLY A 245 -9.70 0.04 5.18
C GLY A 245 -10.63 1.25 5.18
N PHE A 246 -11.79 1.18 4.50
CA PHE A 246 -12.80 2.23 4.57
C PHE A 246 -13.30 2.46 6.00
N ALA A 247 -13.35 1.41 6.83
CA ALA A 247 -13.67 1.56 8.24
C ALA A 247 -12.62 2.40 8.99
N ALA A 248 -11.32 2.20 8.71
CA ALA A 248 -10.26 3.04 9.28
C ALA A 248 -10.34 4.51 8.80
N VAL A 249 -10.85 4.75 7.58
CA VAL A 249 -11.06 6.10 7.04
C VAL A 249 -12.29 6.79 7.64
N MET A 250 -13.33 6.03 8.02
CA MET A 250 -14.61 6.59 8.46
C MET A 250 -14.76 6.66 9.99
N PHE A 251 -14.27 5.66 10.73
CA PHE A 251 -14.51 5.55 12.18
C PHE A 251 -13.35 6.13 12.99
N GLY A 252 -13.57 7.30 13.60
CA GLY A 252 -12.58 8.02 14.41
C GLY A 252 -12.08 9.32 13.78
N PRO A 253 -11.50 9.31 12.57
CA PRO A 253 -10.79 10.48 12.03
C PRO A 253 -11.71 11.58 11.47
N ILE A 254 -13.02 11.40 11.41
CA ILE A 254 -13.94 12.45 10.93
C ILE A 254 -14.27 13.39 12.09
N GLY A 255 -14.06 14.69 11.89
CA GLY A 255 -14.49 15.72 12.84
C GLY A 255 -14.79 17.05 12.16
N ILE A 256 -14.97 18.09 12.96
CA ILE A 256 -15.40 19.41 12.51
C ILE A 256 -14.40 20.45 12.99
N GLU A 257 -13.83 21.20 12.05
CA GLU A 257 -12.94 22.32 12.31
C GLU A 257 -13.56 23.61 11.76
N GLN A 258 -13.76 24.60 12.63
CA GLN A 258 -14.37 25.89 12.27
C GLN A 258 -15.68 25.76 11.46
N GLY A 259 -16.49 24.74 11.74
CA GLY A 259 -17.77 24.48 11.07
C GLY A 259 -17.67 23.71 9.75
N VAL A 260 -16.48 23.22 9.37
CA VAL A 260 -16.24 22.44 8.14
C VAL A 260 -15.83 21.02 8.51
N GLU A 261 -16.38 20.04 7.78
CA GLU A 261 -16.04 18.62 7.95
C GLU A 261 -14.62 18.34 7.45
N VAL A 262 -13.78 17.82 8.34
CA VAL A 262 -12.39 17.47 8.08
C VAL A 262 -12.09 16.04 8.48
N TRP A 263 -11.02 15.51 7.90
CA TRP A 263 -10.44 14.23 8.23
C TRP A 263 -9.09 14.43 8.90
N PHE A 264 -8.95 13.88 10.10
CA PHE A 264 -7.73 13.90 10.90
C PHE A 264 -6.86 12.68 10.59
N PRO A 265 -5.54 12.84 10.46
CA PRO A 265 -4.62 11.73 10.29
C PRO A 265 -4.74 10.68 11.39
N TRP A 266 -4.44 9.44 11.03
CA TRP A 266 -4.39 8.33 11.98
C TRP A 266 -3.35 8.50 13.09
N SER A 267 -2.39 9.42 12.92
CA SER A 267 -1.41 9.79 13.94
C SER A 267 -1.96 10.76 15.00
N THR A 268 -3.18 11.27 14.85
CA THR A 268 -3.75 12.26 15.78
C THR A 268 -4.07 11.64 17.14
N LEU A 269 -3.51 12.21 18.20
CA LEU A 269 -3.71 11.81 19.58
C LEU A 269 -4.86 12.59 20.22
N VAL A 270 -5.69 11.91 21.02
CA VAL A 270 -6.71 12.54 21.88
C VAL A 270 -6.09 12.90 23.24
N ASN A 271 -5.22 12.03 23.74
CA ASN A 271 -4.39 12.26 24.92
C ASN A 271 -3.00 11.61 24.71
N GLU A 272 -2.09 11.71 25.68
CA GLU A 272 -0.71 11.19 25.54
C GLU A 272 -0.62 9.66 25.34
N MET A 273 -1.72 8.93 25.53
CA MET A 273 -1.78 7.46 25.50
C MET A 273 -2.76 6.90 24.45
N THR A 274 -3.68 7.69 23.90
CA THR A 274 -4.76 7.21 23.03
C THR A 274 -4.87 8.02 21.74
N TYR A 275 -5.06 7.29 20.65
CA TYR A 275 -5.27 7.84 19.31
C TYR A 275 -6.76 8.10 19.05
N LEU A 276 -7.04 9.12 18.24
CA LEU A 276 -8.39 9.45 17.78
C LEU A 276 -9.00 8.30 16.96
N THR A 277 -8.19 7.71 16.08
CA THR A 277 -8.56 6.49 15.36
C THR A 277 -8.04 5.29 16.13
N ASN A 278 -8.89 4.30 16.40
CA ASN A 278 -8.45 3.09 17.08
C ASN A 278 -7.37 2.36 16.25
N PRO A 279 -6.15 2.16 16.78
CA PRO A 279 -5.05 1.51 16.04
C PRO A 279 -5.38 0.10 15.53
N ALA A 280 -6.35 -0.59 16.12
CA ALA A 280 -6.86 -1.87 15.63
C ALA A 280 -7.35 -1.78 14.18
N LEU A 281 -8.02 -0.70 13.79
CA LEU A 281 -8.54 -0.53 12.42
C LEU A 281 -7.40 -0.50 11.39
N ILE A 282 -6.32 0.20 11.72
CA ILE A 282 -5.13 0.34 10.87
C ILE A 282 -4.34 -0.98 10.86
N PHE A 283 -4.26 -1.65 12.01
CA PHE A 283 -3.69 -3.00 12.12
C PHE A 283 -4.41 -4.00 11.21
N GLY A 284 -5.75 -3.98 11.21
CA GLY A 284 -6.59 -4.79 10.34
C GLY A 284 -6.32 -4.51 8.86
N LEU A 285 -6.32 -3.23 8.47
CA LEU A 285 -5.99 -2.79 7.11
C LEU A 285 -4.62 -3.29 6.66
N LEU A 286 -3.57 -3.05 7.45
CA LEU A 286 -2.20 -3.41 7.12
C LEU A 286 -1.97 -4.92 7.07
N SER A 287 -2.64 -5.68 7.93
CA SER A 287 -2.58 -7.15 7.91
C SER A 287 -3.13 -7.71 6.59
N PHE A 288 -4.20 -7.12 6.05
CA PHE A 288 -4.78 -7.56 4.78
C PHE A 288 -4.03 -6.99 3.58
N MET A 289 -3.45 -5.78 3.70
CA MET A 289 -2.50 -5.26 2.72
C MET A 289 -1.30 -6.21 2.56
N LEU A 290 -0.74 -6.75 3.65
CA LEU A 290 0.35 -7.74 3.57
C LEU A 290 -0.07 -8.98 2.77
N TYR A 291 -1.27 -9.51 3.00
CA TYR A 291 -1.83 -10.62 2.22
C TYR A 291 -1.97 -10.25 0.74
N TRP A 292 -2.55 -9.09 0.44
CA TRP A 292 -2.72 -8.58 -0.92
C TRP A 292 -1.37 -8.41 -1.65
N VAL A 293 -0.36 -7.87 -0.99
CA VAL A 293 1.00 -7.67 -1.53
C VAL A 293 1.65 -8.97 -1.94
N MET A 294 1.53 -9.97 -1.09
CA MET A 294 2.19 -11.25 -1.33
C MET A 294 1.57 -11.98 -2.52
N LEU A 295 0.30 -11.73 -2.84
CA LEU A 295 -0.41 -12.24 -4.03
C LEU A 295 -0.09 -11.47 -5.33
N ALA A 296 0.31 -10.20 -5.24
CA ALA A 296 0.42 -9.26 -6.37
C ALA A 296 1.30 -9.68 -7.58
N PRO A 297 2.33 -10.55 -7.47
CA PRO A 297 3.13 -10.92 -8.65
C PRO A 297 2.66 -12.17 -9.41
N ARG A 298 1.99 -13.12 -8.74
CA ARG A 298 1.81 -14.48 -9.27
C ARG A 298 0.52 -14.67 -10.07
N LEU A 299 -0.36 -13.68 -10.00
CA LEU A 299 -1.75 -13.75 -10.45
C LEU A 299 -2.08 -12.71 -11.54
N GLY A 300 -1.36 -11.59 -11.65
CA GLY A 300 -1.61 -10.54 -12.66
C GLY A 300 -0.94 -10.73 -14.04
N ALA A 301 -0.16 -11.80 -14.24
CA ALA A 301 0.83 -11.91 -15.31
C ALA A 301 0.30 -11.88 -16.77
N ARG A 302 -0.99 -12.13 -17.03
CA ARG A 302 -1.49 -12.26 -18.42
C ARG A 302 -1.61 -10.91 -19.18
N GLU A 303 -1.56 -9.77 -18.49
CA GLU A 303 -1.55 -8.43 -19.11
C GLU A 303 -0.15 -7.81 -19.13
N LEU A 304 0.82 -8.44 -18.46
CA LEU A 304 2.19 -7.95 -18.36
C LEU A 304 2.99 -8.42 -19.57
N LYS A 305 2.76 -7.80 -20.72
CA LYS A 305 3.46 -8.14 -21.98
C LYS A 305 4.96 -7.79 -21.99
N ALA A 306 5.49 -7.10 -20.96
CA ALA A 306 6.90 -6.71 -20.88
C ALA A 306 7.70 -7.66 -19.95
N ALA A 307 8.60 -8.43 -20.54
CA ALA A 307 9.42 -9.45 -19.87
C ALA A 307 10.27 -8.91 -18.70
N ALA A 308 10.74 -7.66 -18.75
CA ALA A 308 11.53 -7.03 -17.69
C ALA A 308 10.71 -6.72 -16.42
N ILE A 309 9.41 -6.43 -16.56
CA ILE A 309 8.52 -6.01 -15.45
C ILE A 309 8.00 -7.23 -14.68
N GLY A 310 7.87 -8.39 -15.35
CA GLY A 310 7.56 -9.65 -14.70
C GLY A 310 8.64 -10.04 -13.68
N GLU A 311 9.92 -9.84 -14.00
CA GLU A 311 11.02 -10.17 -13.08
C GLU A 311 11.13 -9.23 -11.88
N ASP A 312 10.96 -7.91 -12.05
CA ASP A 312 11.09 -6.94 -10.94
C ASP A 312 9.91 -7.00 -9.94
N ILE A 313 8.75 -7.53 -10.35
CA ILE A 313 7.60 -7.71 -9.46
C ILE A 313 7.60 -9.11 -8.82
N ILE A 314 8.16 -10.11 -9.50
CA ILE A 314 8.29 -11.49 -8.98
C ILE A 314 9.54 -11.64 -8.08
N LYS A 315 10.62 -10.87 -8.32
CA LYS A 315 11.91 -10.96 -7.60
C LYS A 315 12.44 -9.62 -7.08
N GLY A 316 11.87 -8.48 -7.45
CA GLY A 316 12.51 -7.17 -7.25
C GLY A 316 12.28 -6.51 -5.90
N GLY A 317 13.07 -5.44 -5.68
CA GLY A 317 13.17 -4.74 -4.40
C GLY A 317 11.88 -4.04 -3.96
N ILE A 318 11.04 -3.59 -4.90
CA ILE A 318 9.80 -2.86 -4.60
C ILE A 318 8.82 -3.73 -3.82
N LYS A 319 8.61 -5.00 -4.24
CA LYS A 319 7.69 -5.90 -3.54
C LYS A 319 8.10 -6.10 -2.08
N TRP A 320 9.38 -6.38 -1.85
CA TRP A 320 9.91 -6.63 -0.52
C TRP A 320 9.93 -5.36 0.33
N PHE A 321 10.13 -4.20 -0.28
CA PHE A 321 9.99 -2.91 0.40
C PHE A 321 8.54 -2.64 0.83
N ILE A 322 7.56 -2.90 -0.04
CA ILE A 322 6.13 -2.80 0.31
C ILE A 322 5.78 -3.79 1.44
N ALA A 323 6.26 -5.03 1.35
CA ALA A 323 6.05 -6.03 2.40
C ALA A 323 6.71 -5.61 3.72
N PHE A 324 7.91 -5.02 3.67
CA PHE A 324 8.58 -4.44 4.83
C PHE A 324 7.76 -3.31 5.46
N LEU A 325 7.24 -2.37 4.66
CA LEU A 325 6.35 -1.31 5.15
C LEU A 325 5.10 -1.89 5.80
N ALA A 326 4.49 -2.94 5.21
CA ALA A 326 3.34 -3.60 5.81
C ALA A 326 3.69 -4.22 7.17
N CYS A 327 4.77 -5.00 7.25
CA CYS A 327 5.22 -5.59 8.52
C CYS A 327 5.54 -4.53 9.59
N PHE A 328 6.25 -3.47 9.20
CA PHE A 328 6.61 -2.38 10.11
C PHE A 328 5.40 -1.57 10.55
N GLY A 329 4.44 -1.35 9.65
CA GLY A 329 3.17 -0.70 9.98
C GLY A 329 2.31 -1.53 10.92
N ILE A 330 2.23 -2.87 10.73
CA ILE A 330 1.53 -3.77 11.67
C ILE A 330 2.16 -3.67 13.06
N LEU A 331 3.50 -3.62 13.14
CA LEU A 331 4.22 -3.40 14.39
C LEU A 331 3.88 -2.04 15.00
N ALA A 332 3.92 -0.97 14.22
CA ALA A 332 3.59 0.37 14.69
C ALA A 332 2.14 0.46 15.20
N ALA A 333 1.16 -0.07 14.47
CA ALA A 333 -0.23 -0.11 14.92
C ALA A 333 -0.40 -0.99 16.18
N GLY A 334 0.31 -2.12 16.26
CA GLY A 334 0.37 -2.98 17.43
C GLY A 334 0.87 -2.25 18.68
N GLN A 335 1.99 -1.54 18.56
CA GLN A 335 2.60 -0.79 19.66
C GLN A 335 1.81 0.49 20.01
N ALA A 336 1.26 1.18 19.02
CA ALA A 336 0.38 2.33 19.22
C ALA A 336 -0.90 1.95 20.01
N GLY A 337 -1.39 0.72 19.84
CA GLY A 337 -2.56 0.19 20.55
C GLY A 337 -2.28 -0.36 21.94
N THR A 338 -1.10 -0.12 22.54
CA THR A 338 -0.77 -0.57 23.91
C THR A 338 -1.36 0.35 24.99
N GLY A 339 -1.63 1.61 24.68
CA GLY A 339 -2.15 2.59 25.64
C GLY A 339 -1.13 3.02 26.70
N LEU A 340 0.18 2.85 26.43
CA LEU A 340 1.26 3.22 27.33
C LEU A 340 1.79 4.65 27.03
N GLU A 341 2.49 5.25 27.99
CA GLU A 341 3.21 6.51 27.73
C GLU A 341 4.26 6.32 26.62
N GLY A 342 4.38 7.31 25.72
CA GLY A 342 5.33 7.25 24.60
C GLY A 342 4.80 6.59 23.33
N VAL A 343 3.53 6.15 23.27
CA VAL A 343 2.92 5.59 22.06
C VAL A 343 2.91 6.54 20.87
N GLY A 344 2.98 7.85 21.11
CA GLY A 344 3.00 8.89 20.07
C GLY A 344 4.10 8.72 19.01
N VAL A 345 5.22 8.09 19.37
CA VAL A 345 6.33 7.82 18.43
C VAL A 345 5.91 6.91 17.27
N TRP A 346 4.95 6.02 17.50
CA TRP A 346 4.46 5.08 16.48
C TRP A 346 3.46 5.70 15.51
N GLY A 347 2.89 6.86 15.84
CA GLY A 347 1.85 7.53 15.05
C GLY A 347 2.28 7.86 13.63
N PHE A 348 3.54 8.29 13.44
CA PHE A 348 4.10 8.57 12.12
C PHE A 348 3.98 7.36 11.18
N PHE A 349 4.32 6.17 11.68
CA PHE A 349 4.30 4.95 10.88
C PHE A 349 2.90 4.40 10.65
N MET A 350 1.94 4.71 11.52
CA MET A 350 0.53 4.39 11.27
C MET A 350 -0.04 5.12 10.06
N VAL A 351 0.51 6.27 9.68
CA VAL A 351 0.13 7.01 8.47
C VAL A 351 1.02 6.62 7.27
N VAL A 352 2.35 6.66 7.45
CA VAL A 352 3.30 6.49 6.35
C VAL A 352 3.30 5.07 5.78
N ALA A 353 3.17 4.03 6.61
CA ALA A 353 3.19 2.66 6.13
C ALA A 353 2.02 2.35 5.17
N PRO A 354 0.74 2.52 5.55
CA PRO A 354 -0.38 2.23 4.64
C PRO A 354 -0.41 3.16 3.43
N ALA A 355 -0.15 4.46 3.62
CA ALA A 355 -0.11 5.39 2.50
C ALA A 355 1.06 5.08 1.55
N GLY A 356 2.23 4.69 2.06
CA GLY A 356 3.36 4.29 1.23
C GLY A 356 3.13 3.01 0.44
N ILE A 357 2.42 2.03 1.02
CA ILE A 357 1.97 0.83 0.29
C ILE A 357 1.06 1.25 -0.87
N LEU A 358 0.07 2.12 -0.63
CA LEU A 358 -0.83 2.61 -1.68
C LEU A 358 -0.08 3.38 -2.77
N PHE A 359 0.86 4.26 -2.40
CA PHE A 359 1.66 5.01 -3.37
C PHE A 359 2.49 4.06 -4.25
N LEU A 360 3.19 3.10 -3.64
CA LEU A 360 4.05 2.16 -4.35
C LEU A 360 3.26 1.20 -5.25
N PHE A 361 2.08 0.75 -4.81
CA PHE A 361 1.17 0.00 -5.69
C PHE A 361 0.66 0.86 -6.82
N GLY A 362 0.16 2.06 -6.51
CA GLY A 362 -0.35 2.99 -7.50
C GLY A 362 0.70 3.30 -8.57
N ALA A 363 1.93 3.55 -8.14
CA ALA A 363 3.07 3.74 -9.02
C ALA A 363 3.41 2.49 -9.83
N SER A 364 3.32 1.29 -9.25
CA SER A 364 3.54 0.03 -9.97
C SER A 364 2.46 -0.27 -11.01
N TYR A 365 1.20 0.11 -10.75
CA TYR A 365 0.11 0.03 -11.72
C TYR A 365 0.34 1.03 -12.85
N ILE A 366 0.65 2.28 -12.52
CA ILE A 366 0.95 3.32 -13.51
C ILE A 366 2.19 2.98 -14.34
N ALA A 367 3.24 2.40 -13.74
CA ALA A 367 4.45 1.92 -14.43
C ALA A 367 4.11 0.93 -15.56
N LYS A 368 2.97 0.24 -15.46
CA LYS A 368 2.42 -0.70 -16.45
C LYS A 368 1.35 -0.06 -17.33
N THR A 369 1.27 1.26 -17.33
CA THR A 369 0.25 2.09 -17.98
C THR A 369 -1.15 2.01 -17.37
N ASP A 370 -1.38 1.28 -16.28
CA ASP A 370 -2.67 1.20 -15.59
C ASP A 370 -2.97 2.44 -14.73
N MET A 371 -3.32 3.51 -15.44
CA MET A 371 -3.72 4.79 -14.87
C MET A 371 -5.03 4.72 -14.10
N VAL A 372 -5.97 3.87 -14.53
CA VAL A 372 -7.32 3.80 -13.96
C VAL A 372 -7.25 3.29 -12.53
N THR A 373 -6.48 2.23 -12.29
CA THR A 373 -6.29 1.67 -10.95
C THR A 373 -5.24 2.46 -10.15
N GLY A 374 -4.16 2.88 -10.79
CA GLY A 374 -3.01 3.44 -10.08
C GLY A 374 -3.18 4.89 -9.63
N LEU A 375 -3.89 5.73 -10.39
CA LEU A 375 -4.06 7.15 -10.05
C LEU A 375 -4.84 7.35 -8.73
N PRO A 376 -5.99 6.67 -8.49
CA PRO A 376 -6.69 6.78 -7.20
C PRO A 376 -5.83 6.36 -6.01
N LEU A 377 -4.98 5.33 -6.17
CA LEU A 377 -4.07 4.86 -5.12
C LEU A 377 -3.01 5.93 -4.77
N VAL A 378 -2.39 6.56 -5.77
CA VAL A 378 -1.42 7.65 -5.56
C VAL A 378 -2.09 8.87 -4.92
N VAL A 379 -3.24 9.32 -5.44
CA VAL A 379 -3.95 10.49 -4.90
C VAL A 379 -4.35 10.26 -3.45
N THR A 380 -4.92 9.10 -3.14
CA THR A 380 -5.31 8.73 -1.77
C THR A 380 -4.11 8.72 -0.84
N SER A 381 -2.99 8.12 -1.26
CA SER A 381 -1.78 8.05 -0.42
C SER A 381 -1.24 9.42 -0.03
N VAL A 382 -1.25 10.39 -0.96
CA VAL A 382 -0.78 11.75 -0.69
C VAL A 382 -1.70 12.45 0.30
N PHE A 383 -3.02 12.36 0.10
CA PHE A 383 -3.96 13.01 1.02
C PHE A 383 -3.99 12.39 2.42
N LEU A 384 -3.75 11.09 2.57
CA LEU A 384 -3.61 10.47 3.89
C LEU A 384 -2.40 10.98 4.68
N MET A 385 -1.34 11.42 3.99
CA MET A 385 -0.10 11.89 4.60
C MET A 385 -0.12 13.38 5.01
N VAL A 386 -1.14 14.12 4.59
CA VAL A 386 -1.31 15.54 4.96
C VAL A 386 -1.73 15.64 6.42
N HIS A 387 -1.14 16.55 7.17
CA HIS A 387 -1.45 16.84 8.57
C HIS A 387 -1.61 18.37 8.74
N PRO A 388 -2.29 18.93 9.78
CA PRO A 388 -3.04 18.26 10.86
C PRO A 388 -4.39 17.69 10.46
N PHE A 389 -4.94 18.08 9.31
CA PHE A 389 -6.19 17.55 8.77
C PHE A 389 -6.32 17.87 7.28
N VAL A 390 -7.26 17.19 6.62
CA VAL A 390 -7.62 17.37 5.20
C VAL A 390 -9.12 17.56 5.09
N LEU A 391 -9.57 18.30 4.08
CA LEU A 391 -10.98 18.36 3.74
C LEU A 391 -11.53 16.96 3.45
N LEU A 392 -12.59 16.56 4.15
CA LEU A 392 -13.15 15.21 4.08
C LEU A 392 -13.39 14.70 2.64
N PRO A 393 -13.93 15.50 1.69
CA PRO A 393 -14.13 15.05 0.32
C PRO A 393 -12.85 14.63 -0.41
N LEU A 394 -11.70 15.22 -0.08
CA LEU A 394 -10.41 14.92 -0.72
C LEU A 394 -9.85 13.55 -0.34
N ILE A 395 -10.38 12.93 0.73
CA ILE A 395 -10.02 11.56 1.13
C ILE A 395 -11.11 10.57 0.71
N LEU A 396 -12.38 10.91 0.94
CA LEU A 396 -13.49 10.00 0.62
C LEU A 396 -13.62 9.71 -0.87
N VAL A 397 -13.52 10.74 -1.73
CA VAL A 397 -13.70 10.55 -3.17
C VAL A 397 -12.61 9.64 -3.75
N PRO A 398 -11.30 9.89 -3.53
CA PRO A 398 -10.25 8.98 -3.98
C PRO A 398 -10.37 7.56 -3.40
N TRP A 399 -10.76 7.43 -2.13
CA TRP A 399 -10.94 6.11 -1.50
C TRP A 399 -12.08 5.32 -2.15
N ILE A 400 -13.23 5.95 -2.41
CA ILE A 400 -14.35 5.33 -3.13
C ILE A 400 -13.92 4.93 -4.55
N LEU A 401 -13.12 5.76 -5.23
CA LEU A 401 -12.56 5.42 -6.53
C LEU A 401 -11.64 4.19 -6.47
N ILE A 402 -10.84 4.01 -5.41
CA ILE A 402 -10.07 2.76 -5.21
C ILE A 402 -11.02 1.57 -5.13
N ILE A 403 -12.09 1.65 -4.32
CA ILE A 403 -13.06 0.56 -4.18
C ILE A 403 -13.68 0.23 -5.54
N LEU A 404 -14.18 1.23 -6.26
CA LEU A 404 -14.82 1.04 -7.56
C LEU A 404 -13.85 0.43 -8.58
N THR A 405 -12.63 0.96 -8.69
CA THR A 405 -11.63 0.45 -9.64
C THR A 405 -11.22 -0.98 -9.34
N GLN A 406 -11.04 -1.35 -8.08
CA GLN A 406 -10.77 -2.75 -7.68
C GLN A 406 -11.95 -3.69 -7.96
N ILE A 407 -13.21 -3.23 -7.80
CA ILE A 407 -14.39 -3.99 -8.22
C ILE A 407 -14.38 -4.21 -9.73
N PHE A 408 -14.11 -3.16 -10.52
CA PHE A 408 -14.07 -3.28 -11.98
C PHE A 408 -12.98 -4.26 -12.43
N LEU A 409 -11.78 -4.22 -11.85
CA LEU A 409 -10.74 -5.22 -12.10
C LEU A 409 -11.23 -6.64 -11.78
N MET A 410 -11.92 -6.83 -10.66
CA MET A 410 -12.49 -8.13 -10.30
C MET A 410 -13.55 -8.59 -11.31
N LEU A 411 -14.53 -7.75 -11.65
CA LEU A 411 -15.61 -8.07 -12.59
C LEU A 411 -15.08 -8.35 -14.00
N GLU A 412 -14.09 -7.58 -14.46
CA GLU A 412 -13.42 -7.78 -15.73
C GLU A 412 -12.79 -9.18 -15.83
N THR A 413 -12.11 -9.63 -14.76
CA THR A 413 -11.52 -10.97 -14.73
C THR A 413 -12.55 -12.09 -14.81
N TRP A 414 -13.78 -11.84 -14.36
CA TRP A 414 -14.87 -12.82 -14.34
C TRP A 414 -15.65 -12.89 -15.66
N TRP A 415 -15.99 -11.75 -16.27
CA TRP A 415 -16.88 -11.70 -17.43
C TRP A 415 -16.22 -11.93 -18.80
N ARG A 416 -14.91 -11.68 -18.97
CA ARG A 416 -13.97 -12.10 -20.06
C ARG A 416 -12.94 -10.99 -20.29
N GLY A 417 -11.75 -11.37 -20.80
CA GLY A 417 -10.70 -10.46 -21.28
C GLY A 417 -11.15 -9.60 -22.47
N LEU A 418 -11.98 -8.60 -22.19
CA LEU A 418 -12.72 -7.78 -23.14
C LEU A 418 -12.34 -6.31 -23.12
N THR A 419 -11.41 -5.89 -22.28
CA THR A 419 -11.02 -4.48 -22.18
C THR A 419 -9.50 -4.34 -22.18
N GLY A 420 -8.90 -4.46 -23.36
CA GLY A 420 -7.64 -3.79 -23.61
C GLY A 420 -7.89 -2.27 -23.64
N PHE A 421 -8.12 -1.64 -22.47
CA PHE A 421 -8.05 -0.18 -22.40
C PHE A 421 -6.68 0.21 -22.96
N SER A 422 -6.64 1.11 -23.96
CA SER A 422 -5.39 1.72 -24.41
C SER A 422 -4.90 2.66 -23.31
N GLN A 423 -4.37 2.05 -22.26
CA GLN A 423 -3.84 2.62 -21.04
C GLN A 423 -2.62 3.52 -21.34
N ALA A 424 -1.97 3.28 -22.48
CA ALA A 424 -0.98 4.15 -23.10
C ALA A 424 -1.52 5.55 -23.42
N SER A 425 -2.75 5.67 -23.95
CA SER A 425 -3.34 7.00 -24.27
C SER A 425 -3.67 7.79 -23.01
N LEU A 426 -4.24 7.12 -22.00
CA LEU A 426 -4.47 7.70 -20.67
C LEU A 426 -3.16 8.14 -20.01
N THR A 427 -2.07 7.40 -20.20
CA THR A 427 -0.75 7.77 -19.69
C THR A 427 -0.28 9.11 -20.24
N VAL A 428 -0.49 9.35 -21.54
CA VAL A 428 -0.18 10.63 -22.19
C VAL A 428 -1.11 11.73 -21.68
N ILE A 429 -2.42 11.49 -21.64
CA ILE A 429 -3.41 12.48 -21.21
C ILE A 429 -3.17 12.92 -19.76
N VAL A 430 -2.91 11.99 -18.84
CA VAL A 430 -2.64 12.31 -17.43
C VAL A 430 -1.33 13.07 -17.28
N SER A 431 -0.28 12.69 -18.03
CA SER A 431 1.00 13.42 -18.01
C SER A 431 0.84 14.86 -18.52
N LEU A 432 0.06 15.08 -19.58
CA LEU A 432 -0.26 16.42 -20.09
C LEU A 432 -1.12 17.22 -19.12
N ALA A 433 -2.19 16.62 -18.59
CA ALA A 433 -3.10 17.28 -17.66
C ALA A 433 -2.36 17.73 -16.39
N THR A 434 -1.47 16.89 -15.85
CA THR A 434 -0.68 17.19 -14.65
C THR A 434 0.35 18.29 -14.91
N SER A 435 1.04 18.28 -16.06
CA SER A 435 1.92 19.39 -16.45
C SER A 435 1.15 20.70 -16.67
N ILE A 436 -0.04 20.66 -17.25
CA ILE A 436 -0.92 21.83 -17.37
C ILE A 436 -1.37 22.32 -15.98
N SER A 437 -1.69 21.41 -15.05
CA SER A 437 -2.00 21.78 -13.67
C SER A 437 -0.82 22.49 -12.99
N ILE A 438 0.42 21.99 -13.17
CA ILE A 438 1.62 22.65 -12.67
C ILE A 438 1.71 24.07 -13.25
N ILE A 439 1.52 24.25 -14.57
CA ILE A 439 1.53 25.58 -15.21
C ILE A 439 0.50 26.50 -14.57
N PHE A 440 -0.73 26.05 -14.37
CA PHE A 440 -1.79 26.87 -13.76
C PHE A 440 -1.50 27.23 -12.30
N PHE A 441 -0.90 26.33 -11.52
CA PHE A 441 -0.43 26.64 -10.17
C PHE A 441 0.70 27.67 -10.19
N MET A 442 1.70 27.49 -11.05
CA MET A 442 2.86 28.40 -11.16
C MET A 442 2.47 29.80 -11.65
N LEU A 443 1.46 29.90 -12.53
CA LEU A 443 0.92 31.17 -13.04
C LEU A 443 -0.07 31.83 -12.08
N GLY A 444 -0.43 31.18 -10.97
CA GLY A 444 -1.39 31.73 -10.02
C GLY A 444 -2.82 31.82 -10.57
N VAL A 445 -3.20 31.00 -11.55
CA VAL A 445 -4.56 31.04 -12.13
C VAL A 445 -5.64 30.74 -11.08
N PHE A 446 -5.26 30.09 -9.97
CA PHE A 446 -6.11 29.77 -8.85
C PHE A 446 -6.13 30.84 -7.71
N GLY A 447 -5.58 32.06 -7.91
CA GLY A 447 -5.69 33.17 -6.93
C GLY A 447 -4.92 34.46 -7.29
N SER A 448 -5.32 35.61 -6.72
CA SER A 448 -4.70 36.93 -7.01
C SER A 448 -4.00 37.56 -5.79
N GLY A 449 -2.76 38.05 -5.97
CA GLY A 449 -1.98 38.83 -4.99
C GLY A 449 -0.67 39.41 -5.58
N PRO A 450 -0.13 40.54 -5.05
CA PRO A 450 0.91 41.34 -5.72
C PRO A 450 2.30 40.70 -5.81
N LEU A 451 3.10 41.16 -6.79
CA LEU A 451 4.21 40.48 -7.48
C LEU A 451 5.58 40.30 -6.76
N ALA A 452 5.75 40.63 -5.47
CA ALA A 452 7.07 40.60 -4.81
C ALA A 452 7.54 39.48 -3.82
N LEU A 453 6.80 38.44 -3.38
CA LEU A 453 7.34 37.42 -2.43
C LEU A 453 6.92 35.97 -2.76
N TRP A 454 7.89 35.05 -2.86
CA TRP A 454 7.68 33.58 -2.99
C TRP A 454 7.85 32.90 -1.61
N PRO A 455 7.04 31.90 -1.21
CA PRO A 455 5.58 31.87 -1.15
C PRO A 455 5.14 31.82 0.32
N THR A 456 4.77 32.96 0.88
CA THR A 456 3.86 32.97 2.02
C THR A 456 2.51 33.55 1.63
N ASN A 457 2.45 34.44 0.64
CA ASN A 457 1.22 35.16 0.28
C ASN A 457 0.71 34.96 -1.15
N ARG A 458 1.44 34.26 -2.03
CA ARG A 458 1.11 34.18 -3.48
C ARG A 458 0.56 32.86 -4.00
N TRP A 459 0.99 31.75 -3.41
CA TRP A 459 0.70 30.41 -3.95
C TRP A 459 -0.56 29.80 -3.35
N PHE A 460 -0.83 30.19 -2.11
CA PHE A 460 -1.98 29.74 -1.38
C PHE A 460 -2.86 30.94 -1.20
N ASN A 461 -3.70 31.24 -2.21
CA ASN A 461 -4.98 31.76 -1.79
C ASN A 461 -5.60 30.62 -1.00
N ILE A 462 -5.48 30.73 0.33
CA ILE A 462 -6.02 29.74 1.22
C ILE A 462 -7.56 29.77 1.15
N THR A 463 -8.17 30.60 0.30
CA THR A 463 -9.59 30.53 -0.05
C THR A 463 -9.81 29.99 -1.47
N LEU A 464 -9.17 28.87 -1.83
CA LEU A 464 -9.36 28.22 -3.15
C LEU A 464 -10.80 27.70 -3.30
N ILE A 465 -11.37 27.19 -2.21
CA ILE A 465 -12.76 26.73 -2.12
C ILE A 465 -13.57 27.84 -1.42
N PRO A 466 -14.50 28.49 -2.13
CA PRO A 466 -15.38 29.51 -1.54
C PRO A 466 -16.19 28.93 -0.38
N GLY A 467 -16.30 29.69 0.70
CA GLY A 467 -17.10 29.30 1.88
C GLY A 467 -16.35 28.45 2.92
N ILE A 468 -15.11 28.02 2.66
CA ILE A 468 -14.26 27.33 3.65
C ILE A 468 -13.23 28.30 4.23
N PRO A 469 -13.02 28.35 5.56
CA PRO A 469 -11.98 29.20 6.14
C PRO A 469 -10.59 28.84 5.64
N ALA A 470 -9.74 29.85 5.46
CA ALA A 470 -8.35 29.70 5.09
C ALA A 470 -7.60 28.67 5.95
N ALA A 471 -7.68 28.80 7.26
CA ALA A 471 -7.01 27.88 8.18
C ALA A 471 -7.37 26.40 7.96
N VAL A 472 -8.58 26.11 7.46
CA VAL A 472 -9.05 24.74 7.28
C VAL A 472 -8.58 24.11 5.96
N GLN A 473 -8.54 24.88 4.87
CA GLN A 473 -8.14 24.34 3.56
C GLN A 473 -6.64 24.49 3.27
N GLY A 474 -5.89 25.26 4.07
CA GLY A 474 -4.46 25.50 3.88
C GLY A 474 -3.60 24.26 3.76
N PRO A 475 -3.63 23.32 4.74
CA PRO A 475 -2.81 22.11 4.68
C PRO A 475 -3.05 21.28 3.41
N ALA A 476 -4.31 21.18 2.97
CA ALA A 476 -4.68 20.44 1.77
C ALA A 476 -4.21 21.13 0.48
N ILE A 477 -4.37 22.46 0.38
CA ILE A 477 -3.98 23.21 -0.83
C ILE A 477 -2.46 23.24 -0.98
N ILE A 478 -1.70 23.32 0.13
CA ILE A 478 -0.23 23.31 0.14
C ILE A 478 0.35 22.10 -0.60
N ILE A 479 -0.34 20.97 -0.54
CA ILE A 479 0.12 19.70 -1.09
C ILE A 479 -0.37 19.48 -2.53
N LEU A 480 -1.34 20.24 -3.06
CA LEU A 480 -1.83 20.05 -4.44
C LEU A 480 -0.75 20.23 -5.53
N PRO A 481 0.13 21.24 -5.47
CA PRO A 481 1.21 21.37 -6.45
C PRO A 481 2.22 20.22 -6.36
N LEU A 482 2.50 19.74 -5.14
CA LEU A 482 3.35 18.58 -4.91
C LEU A 482 2.71 17.31 -5.50
N LEU A 483 1.42 17.11 -5.25
CA LEU A 483 0.62 16.03 -5.83
C LEU A 483 0.69 16.04 -7.36
N ALA A 484 0.55 17.20 -7.99
CA ALA A 484 0.63 17.33 -9.45
C ALA A 484 2.00 16.87 -10.00
N ILE A 485 3.10 17.24 -9.34
CA ILE A 485 4.45 16.80 -9.71
C ILE A 485 4.63 15.29 -9.48
N LEU A 486 4.13 14.75 -8.36
CA LEU A 486 4.21 13.33 -8.04
C LEU A 486 3.44 12.49 -9.08
N ILE A 487 2.19 12.87 -9.39
CA ILE A 487 1.40 12.18 -10.42
C ILE A 487 2.12 12.27 -11.77
N ARG A 488 2.59 13.45 -12.18
CA ARG A 488 3.34 13.62 -13.42
C ARG A 488 4.54 12.67 -13.49
N ASN A 489 5.38 12.65 -12.46
CA ASN A 489 6.58 11.82 -12.43
C ASN A 489 6.27 10.32 -12.50
N VAL A 490 5.28 9.87 -11.72
CA VAL A 490 4.84 8.48 -11.73
C VAL A 490 4.22 8.13 -13.10
N SER A 491 3.48 9.05 -13.72
CA SER A 491 2.92 8.85 -15.05
C SER A 491 3.97 8.74 -16.15
N LEU A 492 5.01 9.57 -16.09
CA LEU A 492 6.15 9.48 -16.99
C LEU A 492 6.99 8.23 -16.75
N ALA A 493 7.04 7.73 -15.51
CA ALA A 493 7.62 6.42 -15.22
C ALA A 493 6.85 5.31 -15.97
N GLY A 494 5.51 5.36 -16.01
CA GLY A 494 4.69 4.49 -16.87
C GLY A 494 5.02 4.59 -18.34
N TYR A 495 5.23 5.81 -18.83
CA TYR A 495 5.61 6.09 -20.21
C TYR A 495 6.99 5.50 -20.58
N SER A 496 7.93 5.49 -19.64
CA SER A 496 9.32 5.07 -19.85
C SER A 496 9.61 3.61 -19.54
N TYR A 497 9.01 3.04 -18.48
CA TYR A 497 9.18 1.63 -18.12
C TYR A 497 8.63 0.69 -19.19
N GLY A 498 7.53 1.05 -19.84
CA GLY A 498 6.99 0.30 -20.98
C GLY A 498 7.97 0.16 -22.15
N ARG A 499 9.03 0.98 -22.17
CA ARG A 499 10.06 1.03 -23.21
C ARG A 499 11.49 0.72 -22.71
N GLY A 500 11.64 0.39 -21.42
CA GLY A 500 12.92 -0.03 -20.85
C GLY A 500 13.89 1.11 -20.51
N TYR A 501 13.44 2.36 -20.40
CA TYR A 501 14.33 3.45 -19.97
C TYR A 501 14.55 3.47 -18.46
N SER A 502 15.81 3.49 -18.04
CA SER A 502 16.20 3.50 -16.62
C SER A 502 15.80 4.80 -15.89
N SER A 503 15.70 5.93 -16.59
CA SER A 503 15.32 7.23 -16.02
C SER A 503 13.91 7.24 -15.40
N GLY A 504 13.00 6.40 -15.92
CA GLY A 504 11.65 6.21 -15.37
C GLY A 504 11.63 5.61 -13.97
N GLY A 505 12.49 4.62 -13.73
CA GLY A 505 12.66 3.99 -12.42
C GLY A 505 13.17 4.94 -11.37
N VAL A 506 14.13 5.77 -11.75
CA VAL A 506 14.69 6.79 -10.87
C VAL A 506 13.64 7.86 -10.54
N LEU A 507 12.85 8.31 -11.52
CA LEU A 507 11.74 9.25 -11.31
C LEU A 507 10.71 8.72 -10.31
N MET A 508 10.32 7.46 -10.46
CA MET A 508 9.39 6.80 -9.54
C MET A 508 9.96 6.71 -8.13
N GLY A 509 11.20 6.22 -7.97
CA GLY A 509 11.85 6.08 -6.66
C GLY A 509 12.01 7.39 -5.91
N ILE A 510 12.39 8.46 -6.61
CA ILE A 510 12.50 9.80 -6.02
C ILE A 510 11.12 10.33 -5.61
N SER A 511 10.09 10.09 -6.42
CA SER A 511 8.72 10.49 -6.08
C SER A 511 8.21 9.80 -4.81
N VAL A 512 8.56 8.52 -4.60
CA VAL A 512 8.24 7.80 -3.34
C VAL A 512 8.93 8.45 -2.14
N LEU A 513 10.22 8.76 -2.26
CA LEU A 513 10.98 9.39 -1.17
C LEU A 513 10.38 10.74 -0.78
N PHE A 514 10.04 11.58 -1.77
CA PHE A 514 9.42 12.87 -1.52
C PHE A 514 8.00 12.75 -0.98
N ALA A 515 7.23 11.74 -1.38
CA ALA A 515 5.92 11.47 -0.78
C ALA A 515 6.04 11.17 0.72
N PHE A 516 7.07 10.42 1.15
CA PHE A 516 7.28 10.11 2.57
C PHE A 516 7.72 11.32 3.42
N MET A 517 8.12 12.41 2.78
CA MET A 517 8.44 13.67 3.45
C MET A 517 7.20 14.55 3.69
N ILE A 518 6.04 14.20 3.13
CA ILE A 518 4.80 14.98 3.27
C ILE A 518 4.38 15.18 4.74
N PRO A 519 4.38 14.16 5.62
CA PRO A 519 4.02 14.36 7.02
C PRO A 519 4.98 15.31 7.76
N VAL A 520 6.21 15.49 7.27
CA VAL A 520 7.21 16.41 7.86
C VAL A 520 6.87 17.87 7.58
N ILE A 521 6.16 18.16 6.47
CA ILE A 521 5.70 19.52 6.13
C ILE A 521 4.77 20.07 7.21
N ALA A 522 3.99 19.18 7.81
CA ALA A 522 2.83 19.46 8.64
C ALA A 522 3.07 19.31 10.17
N GLY A 523 4.31 19.07 10.58
CA GLY A 523 4.73 19.10 12.00
C GLY A 523 5.09 20.51 12.48
N ASN A 524 4.84 21.53 11.67
CA ASN A 524 5.30 22.89 11.89
C ASN A 524 4.23 23.75 12.59
N GLN A 525 4.63 24.55 13.57
CA GLN A 525 3.72 25.26 14.49
C GLN A 525 2.82 26.33 13.84
N SER A 526 3.06 26.71 12.57
CA SER A 526 2.27 27.71 11.85
C SER A 526 2.11 27.39 10.37
N VAL A 527 0.96 27.76 9.79
CA VAL A 527 0.65 27.63 8.35
C VAL A 527 1.73 28.27 7.47
N THR A 528 2.37 29.35 7.94
CA THR A 528 3.46 30.02 7.24
C THR A 528 4.72 29.13 7.15
N HIS A 529 5.04 28.38 8.20
CA HIS A 529 6.20 27.48 8.21
C HIS A 529 5.93 26.18 7.43
N GLU A 530 4.69 25.68 7.47
CA GLU A 530 4.23 24.61 6.58
C GLU A 530 4.34 25.01 5.10
N ALA A 531 3.88 26.21 4.73
CA ALA A 531 3.96 26.72 3.36
C ALA A 531 5.42 26.84 2.87
N ASN A 532 6.32 27.33 3.72
CA ASN A 532 7.75 27.44 3.39
C ASN A 532 8.41 26.05 3.20
N THR A 533 8.08 25.09 4.07
CA THR A 533 8.62 23.72 3.99
C THR A 533 8.08 22.99 2.76
N GLY A 534 6.77 23.12 2.49
CA GLY A 534 6.14 22.58 1.29
C GLY A 534 6.74 23.16 0.00
N ALA A 535 7.01 24.47 -0.03
CA ALA A 535 7.66 25.10 -1.17
C ALA A 535 9.11 24.64 -1.38
N ALA A 536 9.88 24.44 -0.31
CA ALA A 536 11.23 23.92 -0.40
C ALA A 536 11.27 22.50 -0.98
N LEU A 537 10.38 21.62 -0.50
CA LEU A 537 10.26 20.26 -1.01
C LEU A 537 9.77 20.21 -2.45
N LEU A 538 8.79 21.06 -2.81
CA LEU A 538 8.31 21.19 -4.17
C LEU A 538 9.44 21.61 -5.12
N LEU A 539 10.24 22.61 -4.74
CA LEU A 539 11.36 23.09 -5.53
C LEU A 539 12.43 22.02 -5.69
N ALA A 540 12.79 21.33 -4.60
CA ALA A 540 13.76 20.24 -4.65
C ALA A 540 13.27 19.07 -5.54
N LEU A 541 12.02 18.65 -5.39
CA LEU A 541 11.43 17.62 -6.25
C LEU A 541 11.41 18.07 -7.70
N TYR A 542 10.98 19.30 -7.97
CA TYR A 542 10.91 19.84 -9.31
C TYR A 542 12.28 19.87 -9.99
N SER A 543 13.31 20.41 -9.32
CA SER A 543 14.68 20.48 -9.85
C SER A 543 15.22 19.10 -10.25
N ILE A 544 15.05 18.09 -9.39
CA ILE A 544 15.49 16.73 -9.68
C ILE A 544 14.68 16.14 -10.84
N SER A 545 13.37 16.37 -10.85
CA SER A 545 12.47 15.84 -11.87
C SER A 545 12.76 16.41 -13.25
N VAL A 546 13.07 17.71 -13.37
CA VAL A 546 13.37 18.35 -14.66
C VAL A 546 14.56 17.70 -15.34
N VAL A 547 15.64 17.42 -14.61
CA VAL A 547 16.84 16.78 -15.18
C VAL A 547 16.50 15.41 -15.75
N LEU A 548 15.73 14.62 -15.00
CA LEU A 548 15.31 13.28 -15.41
C LEU A 548 14.31 13.31 -16.58
N ILE A 549 13.44 14.31 -16.62
CA ILE A 549 12.50 14.54 -17.73
C ILE A 549 13.25 14.94 -18.99
N MET A 550 14.25 15.80 -18.91
CA MET A 550 15.07 16.16 -20.06
C MET A 550 15.79 14.93 -20.62
N ALA A 551 16.35 14.07 -19.77
CA ALA A 551 16.94 12.81 -20.22
C ALA A 551 15.91 11.90 -20.92
N LEU A 552 14.69 11.81 -20.36
CA LEU A 552 13.60 11.05 -20.95
C LEU A 552 13.17 11.63 -22.31
N ASN A 553 13.08 12.95 -22.45
CA ASN A 553 12.72 13.61 -23.71
C ASN A 553 13.75 13.37 -24.82
N LEU A 554 15.05 13.29 -24.49
CA LEU A 554 16.09 12.94 -25.45
C LEU A 554 15.95 11.51 -25.96
N ASN A 555 15.64 10.55 -25.08
CA ASN A 555 15.37 9.17 -25.50
C ASN A 555 14.14 9.08 -26.39
N LEU A 556 13.08 9.81 -26.06
CA LEU A 556 11.87 9.87 -26.88
C LEU A 556 12.11 10.51 -28.25
N ALA A 557 12.97 11.53 -28.33
CA ALA A 557 13.36 12.11 -29.59
C ALA A 557 14.00 11.07 -30.53
N ASN A 558 14.83 10.17 -29.98
CA ASN A 558 15.45 9.09 -30.73
C ASN A 558 14.39 8.09 -31.24
N ASP A 559 13.47 7.63 -30.38
CA ASP A 559 12.38 6.73 -30.79
C ASP A 559 11.53 7.32 -31.92
N VAL A 560 11.20 8.62 -31.85
CA VAL A 560 10.41 9.30 -32.88
C VAL A 560 11.18 9.39 -34.20
N GLU A 561 12.49 9.63 -34.14
CA GLU A 561 13.36 9.64 -35.30
C GLU A 561 13.46 8.24 -35.94
N ASP A 562 13.60 7.19 -35.12
CA ASP A 562 13.69 5.79 -35.56
C ASP A 562 12.39 5.29 -36.23
N GLU A 563 11.23 5.79 -35.82
CA GLU A 563 9.92 5.55 -36.47
C GLU A 563 9.74 6.34 -37.79
N GLY A 564 10.78 7.03 -38.27
CA GLY A 564 10.79 7.76 -39.54
C GLY A 564 10.30 9.20 -39.46
N HIS A 565 10.15 9.76 -38.26
CA HIS A 565 9.70 11.14 -38.03
C HIS A 565 10.86 12.05 -37.59
N GLY A 566 11.90 12.15 -38.43
CA GLY A 566 13.15 12.84 -38.07
C GLY A 566 13.02 14.35 -37.80
N PHE A 567 12.08 15.06 -38.44
CA PHE A 567 11.82 16.47 -38.15
C PHE A 567 11.28 16.65 -36.73
N GLU A 568 10.27 15.85 -36.36
CA GLU A 568 9.68 15.87 -35.03
C GLU A 568 10.65 15.43 -33.93
N GLY A 569 11.45 14.38 -34.18
CA GLY A 569 12.52 13.96 -33.27
C GLY A 569 13.54 15.07 -33.05
N THR A 570 13.98 15.74 -34.11
CA THR A 570 14.90 16.88 -34.03
C THR A 570 14.30 18.06 -33.25
N LEU A 571 13.01 18.35 -33.43
CA LEU A 571 12.31 19.40 -32.70
C LEU A 571 12.32 19.12 -31.19
N ILE A 572 12.00 17.89 -30.77
CA ILE A 572 12.02 17.48 -29.35
C ILE A 572 13.44 17.60 -28.79
N ARG A 573 14.45 17.13 -29.55
CA ARG A 573 15.86 17.18 -29.13
C ARG A 573 16.34 18.62 -28.94
N MET A 574 16.05 19.51 -29.89
CA MET A 574 16.44 20.92 -29.82
C MET A 574 15.71 21.67 -28.71
N ALA A 575 14.40 21.43 -28.52
CA ALA A 575 13.64 22.01 -27.41
C ALA A 575 14.20 21.57 -26.05
N THR A 576 14.61 20.31 -25.93
CA THR A 576 15.19 19.76 -24.69
C THR A 576 16.57 20.34 -24.40
N LEU A 577 17.44 20.45 -25.42
CA LEU A 577 18.75 21.08 -25.29
C LEU A 577 18.64 22.58 -24.93
N ALA A 578 17.73 23.31 -25.58
CA ALA A 578 17.45 24.71 -25.24
C ALA A 578 16.97 24.85 -23.79
N GLY A 579 16.09 23.96 -23.33
CA GLY A 579 15.65 23.89 -21.93
C GLY A 579 16.81 23.65 -20.96
N LEU A 580 17.75 22.75 -21.29
CA LEU A 580 18.91 22.45 -20.45
C LEU A 580 19.89 23.62 -20.36
N VAL A 581 20.12 24.33 -21.47
CA VAL A 581 20.93 25.56 -21.49
C VAL A 581 20.26 26.66 -20.67
N ALA A 582 18.95 26.85 -20.82
CA ALA A 582 18.19 27.80 -20.02
C ALA A 582 18.23 27.46 -18.52
N ALA A 583 18.11 26.17 -18.16
CA ALA A 583 18.22 25.70 -16.78
C ALA A 583 19.59 26.04 -16.18
N SER A 584 20.66 25.79 -16.94
CA SER A 584 22.03 26.10 -16.54
C SER A 584 22.25 27.60 -16.35
N ALA A 585 21.71 28.43 -17.25
CA ALA A 585 21.78 29.88 -17.14
C ALA A 585 21.01 30.40 -15.91
N VAL A 586 19.81 29.88 -15.64
CA VAL A 586 19.00 30.23 -14.46
C VAL A 586 19.71 29.79 -13.17
N LEU A 587 20.35 28.63 -13.14
CA LEU A 587 21.14 28.15 -12.00
C LEU A 587 22.33 29.07 -11.73
N ILE A 588 23.11 29.41 -12.76
CA ILE A 588 24.25 30.33 -12.64
C ILE A 588 23.77 31.70 -12.12
N LEU A 589 22.68 32.22 -12.67
CA LEU A 589 22.08 33.48 -12.24
C LEU A 589 21.66 33.41 -10.76
N MET A 590 21.02 32.31 -10.34
CA MET A 590 20.64 32.10 -8.94
C MET A 590 21.87 32.10 -8.03
N VAL A 591 22.94 31.37 -8.38
CA VAL A 591 24.18 31.33 -7.61
C VAL A 591 24.79 32.73 -7.50
N ILE A 592 24.79 33.51 -8.58
CA ILE A 592 25.31 34.89 -8.57
C ILE A 592 24.47 35.80 -7.65
N VAL A 593 23.14 35.73 -7.75
CA VAL A 593 22.22 36.56 -6.95
C VAL A 593 22.29 36.19 -5.46
N PHE A 594 22.38 34.90 -5.13
CA PHE A 594 22.41 34.41 -3.75
C PHE A 594 23.84 34.23 -3.18
N ALA A 595 24.90 34.50 -3.95
CA ALA A 595 26.28 34.54 -3.44
C ALA A 595 26.53 35.72 -2.49
N GLY A 596 25.65 36.72 -2.47
CA GLY A 596 25.66 37.85 -1.53
C GLY A 596 24.43 37.86 -0.61
N MET A 597 24.15 39.01 0.01
CA MET A 597 22.84 39.29 0.65
C MET A 597 21.93 39.97 -0.39
N PRO A 598 21.06 39.23 -1.10
CA PRO A 598 20.23 39.80 -2.16
C PRO A 598 19.19 40.77 -1.60
N THR A 599 18.91 41.85 -2.35
CA THR A 599 17.82 42.76 -2.01
C THR A 599 16.46 42.10 -2.29
N PRO A 600 15.37 42.56 -1.65
CA PRO A 600 14.02 42.05 -1.92
C PRO A 600 13.63 42.10 -3.42
N GLU A 601 14.07 43.12 -4.15
CA GLU A 601 13.84 43.25 -5.60
C GLU A 601 14.60 42.18 -6.39
N GLN A 602 15.84 41.87 -6.02
CA GLN A 602 16.63 40.81 -6.64
C GLN A 602 16.04 39.43 -6.37
N ILE A 603 15.52 39.20 -5.16
CA ILE A 603 14.78 37.98 -4.81
C ILE A 603 13.53 37.88 -5.69
N ALA A 604 12.70 38.93 -5.77
CA ALA A 604 11.48 38.94 -6.57
C ALA A 604 11.73 38.74 -8.08
N LEU A 605 12.82 39.29 -8.61
CA LEU A 605 13.25 39.10 -9.98
C LEU A 605 13.67 37.64 -10.23
N MET A 606 14.52 37.08 -9.36
CA MET A 606 14.98 35.70 -9.46
C MET A 606 13.81 34.71 -9.39
N VAL A 607 12.86 34.98 -8.50
CA VAL A 607 11.58 34.28 -8.38
C VAL A 607 10.82 34.29 -9.71
N SER A 608 10.65 35.47 -10.31
CA SER A 608 9.91 35.60 -11.58
C SER A 608 10.59 34.83 -12.71
N ILE A 609 11.92 34.90 -12.80
CA ILE A 609 12.73 34.17 -13.79
C ILE A 609 12.56 32.65 -13.61
N MET A 610 12.59 32.17 -12.36
CA MET A 610 12.38 30.74 -12.05
C MET A 610 10.96 30.27 -12.40
N VAL A 611 9.91 31.06 -12.11
CA VAL A 611 8.53 30.75 -12.52
C VAL A 611 8.42 30.68 -14.04
N THR A 612 8.96 31.67 -14.76
CA THR A 612 8.96 31.67 -16.22
C THR A 612 9.70 30.45 -16.77
N PHE A 613 10.86 30.12 -16.20
CA PHE A 613 11.64 28.94 -16.60
C PHE A 613 10.85 27.63 -16.42
N VAL A 614 10.24 27.44 -15.24
CA VAL A 614 9.39 26.27 -14.95
C VAL A 614 8.26 26.16 -15.96
N VAL A 615 7.50 27.24 -16.16
CA VAL A 615 6.34 27.27 -17.07
C VAL A 615 6.77 26.98 -18.50
N SER A 616 7.81 27.65 -19.00
CA SER A 616 8.33 27.41 -20.35
C SER A 616 8.82 25.97 -20.53
N THR A 617 9.48 25.39 -19.53
CA THR A 617 9.96 24.01 -19.57
C THR A 617 8.81 23.02 -19.61
N GLU A 618 7.77 23.20 -18.78
CA GLU A 618 6.57 22.35 -18.80
C GLU A 618 5.81 22.45 -20.13
N VAL A 619 5.71 23.65 -20.73
CA VAL A 619 5.07 23.83 -22.05
C VAL A 619 5.82 23.06 -23.13
N LEU A 620 7.15 23.23 -23.19
CA LEU A 620 7.98 22.52 -24.18
C LEU A 620 7.96 21.01 -23.97
N SER A 621 8.01 20.54 -22.72
CA SER A 621 7.94 19.11 -22.40
C SER A 621 6.58 18.52 -22.77
N SER A 622 5.48 19.25 -22.50
CA SER A 622 4.13 18.83 -22.87
C SER A 622 3.98 18.70 -24.38
N LEU A 623 4.50 19.65 -25.15
CA LEU A 623 4.53 19.57 -26.61
C LEU A 623 5.35 18.36 -27.09
N GLY A 624 6.52 18.12 -26.50
CA GLY A 624 7.36 16.97 -26.82
C GLY A 624 6.67 15.62 -26.55
N TRP A 625 5.98 15.49 -25.42
CA TRP A 625 5.21 14.27 -25.10
C TRP A 625 3.98 14.10 -25.97
N LEU A 626 3.30 15.18 -26.34
CA LEU A 626 2.17 15.12 -27.27
C LEU A 626 2.63 14.61 -28.64
N ILE A 627 3.71 15.19 -29.19
CA ILE A 627 4.31 14.76 -30.46
C ILE A 627 4.72 13.29 -30.39
N SER A 628 5.44 12.90 -29.34
CA SER A 628 5.88 11.52 -29.11
C SER A 628 4.67 10.57 -28.99
N GLY A 629 3.64 10.95 -28.24
CA GLY A 629 2.42 10.16 -28.07
C GLY A 629 1.65 9.94 -29.37
N ILE A 630 1.60 10.93 -30.26
CA ILE A 630 0.98 10.81 -31.59
C ILE A 630 1.84 9.92 -32.50
N ARG A 631 3.14 10.23 -32.60
CA ARG A 631 4.04 9.58 -33.58
C ARG A 631 4.25 8.11 -33.25
N LEU A 632 4.46 7.81 -31.98
CA LEU A 632 4.71 6.45 -31.47
C LEU A 632 3.43 5.64 -31.25
N GLY A 633 2.31 6.10 -31.83
CA GLY A 633 1.06 5.35 -31.91
C GLY A 633 0.26 5.23 -30.60
N MET A 634 0.74 5.79 -29.49
CA MET A 634 0.09 5.72 -28.18
C MET A 634 -1.26 6.46 -28.14
N LEU A 635 -1.41 7.52 -28.95
CA LEU A 635 -2.67 8.23 -29.17
C LEU A 635 -3.45 7.76 -30.41
N LYS A 636 -2.86 6.88 -31.25
CA LYS A 636 -3.51 6.33 -32.45
C LYS A 636 -4.39 5.11 -32.13
N VAL A 637 -4.05 4.37 -31.08
CA VAL A 637 -4.87 3.24 -30.58
C VAL A 637 -5.91 3.81 -29.62
N GLY A 638 -7.14 4.02 -30.11
CA GLY A 638 -8.28 4.45 -29.28
C GLY A 638 -8.70 3.39 -28.25
N PHE A 639 -9.78 3.67 -27.51
CA PHE A 639 -10.46 2.69 -26.66
C PHE A 639 -10.90 1.49 -27.51
N LYS A 640 -10.11 0.42 -27.52
CA LYS A 640 -10.44 -0.78 -28.28
C LYS A 640 -10.86 -1.87 -27.32
N PHE A 641 -12.16 -2.15 -27.31
CA PHE A 641 -12.68 -3.39 -26.74
C PHE A 641 -12.25 -4.55 -27.63
N SER A 642 -11.00 -5.00 -27.48
CA SER A 642 -10.53 -6.21 -28.15
C SER A 642 -10.59 -7.38 -27.19
N ARG A 643 -11.30 -8.42 -27.60
CA ARG A 643 -11.25 -9.71 -26.95
C ARG A 643 -9.86 -10.31 -27.20
N LEU A 644 -9.05 -10.50 -26.16
CA LEU A 644 -7.83 -11.31 -26.27
C LEU A 644 -8.28 -12.76 -26.42
N GLU A 645 -8.28 -13.27 -27.66
CA GLU A 645 -8.48 -14.70 -27.94
C GLU A 645 -7.34 -15.54 -27.35
#